data_AF-A0A328SD42-F1
#
_entry.id   AF-A0A328SD42-F1
#
_cell.length_a   1.000
_cell.length_b   1.000
_cell.length_c   1.000
_cell.angle_alpha   90.00
_cell.angle_beta   90.00
_cell.angle_gamma   90.00
#
_symmetry.space_group_name_H-M   'P 1'
#
loop_
_entity.id
_entity.type
_entity.pdbx_description
1 polymer ?
#
loop_
_entity_poly.entity_id
_entity_poly.type
_entity_poly.pdbx_seq_one_letter_code
_entity_poly.pdbx_strand_id
1 'polypeptide(L)'
;IVLSIDGNGQTIDGNQTQVFRINKGCSLVLKNITITNGLASYGGAINNEGTLTVANSTLNNNTATGTGWEWGGGGAISNKIGTLTIINSTLNNNNATGTANDDGGGAIKNLYGTLTVINSTLNNNNATRGGAIYNLFGTLTVANSTLNNNNATNGGAIFSDKEEYTDIVGSNFTQNHANDGGGAIYFGGYLNTTGNNFIENTAGNKETIDLAGWWNGEFDDNHYYSTDISLSEIKLSVKDDKKSFQYGDKVELEFNLQPTSINYYFDFADGINDITLYINGKEKLIGKYEAYNLTKLKPGEYKVNFTSCNSLSNTVSFTVTGDSEITTDKESYDYYEGIKNNVKLDITDESGLRGTANVSVKDGEEYIPLLTCYNVKDGYTITTATLAEALANLYEDPDSSYTINVTYYSDCANPSSTEFTLNIIKQRNTSITYDILNNTEKNVKINITVTDTTYQSPIANAPIEVTGAINTNTTSGVLKDNTITPGNYKINVYYDDTNEYKASNATIVFAVEIDKDEKIAQLEKQNKQLTEQLAKANKEIKTLNDTNKQLNNKLDKANKENKELNNTVNNLTKQLNTANKEIATLKNTNKNLNNKLDKANKEIKTLNNTVNYLTKQLDTADKEIKKLNNYIDKLLNTTKLNTTITVNQIKSTVGSVVTL
;
A
#
# COMPACT_ATOMS: atom_id res chain seq x y z
N ILE A 1 23.25 -6.66 35.63
CA ILE A 1 21.98 -6.66 36.40
C ILE A 1 20.97 -5.90 35.55
N VAL A 2 19.77 -6.42 35.37
CA VAL A 2 18.70 -5.72 34.65
C VAL A 2 17.71 -5.21 35.67
N LEU A 3 17.44 -3.90 35.68
CA LEU A 3 16.32 -3.33 36.42
C LEU A 3 15.07 -3.43 35.55
N SER A 4 13.95 -3.90 36.10
CA SER A 4 12.66 -3.88 35.43
C SER A 4 11.69 -3.04 36.26
N ILE A 5 11.04 -2.08 35.63
CA ILE A 5 9.99 -1.25 36.21
C ILE A 5 8.71 -1.56 35.44
N ASP A 6 7.69 -2.04 36.16
CA ASP A 6 6.33 -2.14 35.65
C ASP A 6 5.54 -0.97 36.22
N GLY A 7 5.07 -0.08 35.35
CA GLY A 7 4.30 1.11 35.71
C GLY A 7 2.85 0.80 36.06
N ASN A 8 2.32 -0.39 35.74
CA ASN A 8 0.92 -0.76 35.99
C ASN A 8 -0.10 0.32 35.57
N GLY A 9 0.12 0.92 34.39
CA GLY A 9 -0.70 1.99 33.81
C GLY A 9 -0.46 3.39 34.37
N GLN A 10 0.49 3.57 35.30
CA GLN A 10 0.78 4.88 35.90
C GLN A 10 1.57 5.82 34.99
N THR A 11 1.45 7.12 35.26
CA THR A 11 2.17 8.19 34.56
C THR A 11 3.30 8.75 35.43
N ILE A 12 4.48 8.90 34.84
CA ILE A 12 5.53 9.79 35.35
C ILE A 12 5.48 11.08 34.54
N ASP A 13 5.16 12.19 35.20
CA ASP A 13 5.35 13.52 34.64
C ASP A 13 6.80 13.96 34.91
N GLY A 14 7.55 14.22 33.85
CA GLY A 14 8.93 14.71 33.92
C GLY A 14 9.05 16.15 34.39
N ASN A 15 7.95 16.92 34.41
CA ASN A 15 7.86 18.30 34.88
C ASN A 15 9.01 19.17 34.36
N GLN A 16 9.22 19.16 33.04
CA GLN A 16 10.31 19.85 32.35
C GLN A 16 11.72 19.37 32.75
N THR A 17 11.89 18.07 33.06
CA THR A 17 13.19 17.44 33.32
C THR A 17 13.30 16.05 32.68
N GLN A 18 14.54 15.56 32.48
CA GLN A 18 14.79 14.18 32.06
C GLN A 18 14.43 13.19 33.17
N VAL A 19 13.63 12.17 32.82
CA VAL A 19 13.12 11.17 33.77
C VAL A 19 14.13 10.04 34.01
N PHE A 20 14.76 9.54 32.94
CA PHE A 20 15.73 8.43 33.04
C PHE A 20 17.02 8.69 32.28
N ARG A 21 18.15 8.31 32.89
CA ARG A 21 19.43 8.15 32.22
C ARG A 21 19.97 6.73 32.44
N ILE A 22 20.14 5.98 31.36
CA ILE A 22 20.68 4.62 31.37
C ILE A 22 22.14 4.71 30.95
N ASN A 23 23.06 4.61 31.91
CA ASN A 23 24.49 4.69 31.61
C ASN A 23 25.02 3.43 30.91
N LYS A 24 26.17 3.56 30.23
CA LYS A 24 26.85 2.46 29.55
C LYS A 24 27.07 1.25 30.47
N GLY A 25 26.62 0.08 30.02
CA GLY A 25 26.69 -1.19 30.78
C GLY A 25 25.55 -1.40 31.78
N CYS A 26 24.64 -0.44 31.95
CA CYS A 26 23.37 -0.64 32.65
C CYS A 26 22.30 -1.19 31.71
N SER A 27 21.29 -1.86 32.27
CA SER A 27 20.14 -2.38 31.52
C SER A 27 18.84 -2.06 32.26
N LEU A 28 17.88 -1.47 31.56
CA LEU A 28 16.57 -1.08 32.07
C LEU A 28 15.46 -1.64 31.16
N VAL A 29 14.41 -2.16 31.77
CA VAL A 29 13.16 -2.54 31.09
C VAL A 29 12.02 -1.73 31.70
N LEU A 30 11.34 -0.94 30.88
CA LEU A 30 10.13 -0.19 31.22
C LEU A 30 8.92 -0.89 30.61
N LYS A 31 7.88 -1.13 31.43
CA LYS A 31 6.63 -1.75 30.98
C LYS A 31 5.41 -1.00 31.50
N ASN A 32 4.33 -0.98 30.72
CA ASN A 32 3.02 -0.51 31.14
C ASN A 32 3.06 0.88 31.82
N ILE A 33 3.85 1.81 31.29
CA ILE A 33 4.09 3.13 31.91
C ILE A 33 3.87 4.26 30.91
N THR A 34 3.36 5.39 31.38
CA THR A 34 3.32 6.64 30.60
C THR A 34 4.43 7.58 31.09
N ILE A 35 5.18 8.21 30.19
CA ILE A 35 6.16 9.25 30.53
C ILE A 35 5.89 10.50 29.68
N THR A 36 5.60 11.62 30.36
CA THR A 36 5.14 12.85 29.71
C THR A 36 5.92 14.07 30.18
N ASN A 37 5.90 15.14 29.37
CA ASN A 37 6.43 16.48 29.73
C ASN A 37 7.91 16.48 30.18
N GLY A 38 8.71 15.52 29.70
CA GLY A 38 10.15 15.54 29.89
C GLY A 38 10.83 16.59 29.01
N LEU A 39 11.82 17.29 29.55
CA LEU A 39 12.59 18.33 28.84
C LEU A 39 14.09 18.16 29.12
N ALA A 40 14.89 18.05 28.06
CA ALA A 40 16.36 17.96 28.13
C ALA A 40 17.03 18.29 26.79
N SER A 41 18.35 18.45 26.75
CA SER A 41 19.07 18.61 25.46
C SER A 41 19.16 17.31 24.66
N TYR A 42 19.24 16.17 25.35
CA TYR A 42 19.31 14.81 24.79
C TYR A 42 18.22 13.94 25.40
N GLY A 43 17.22 13.50 24.64
CA GLY A 43 16.19 12.60 25.18
C GLY A 43 15.30 13.29 26.20
N GLY A 44 14.24 13.98 25.76
CA GLY A 44 13.39 14.78 26.65
C GLY A 44 12.88 13.99 27.85
N ALA A 45 12.45 12.75 27.63
CA ALA A 45 12.16 11.79 28.70
C ALA A 45 13.37 10.94 29.10
N ILE A 46 14.11 10.39 28.13
CA ILE A 46 15.11 9.33 28.37
C ILE A 46 16.39 9.50 27.54
N ASN A 47 17.55 9.46 28.20
CA ASN A 47 18.84 9.28 27.54
C ASN A 47 19.38 7.86 27.80
N ASN A 48 19.65 7.09 26.74
CA ASN A 48 20.18 5.74 26.80
C ASN A 48 21.59 5.65 26.19
N GLU A 49 22.55 5.25 27.01
CA GLU A 49 23.91 4.81 26.64
C GLU A 49 24.15 3.32 26.93
N GLY A 50 23.14 2.61 27.46
CA GLY A 50 23.18 1.20 27.82
C GLY A 50 22.16 0.37 27.03
N THR A 51 21.48 -0.55 27.70
CA THR A 51 20.40 -1.36 27.10
C THR A 51 19.05 -0.92 27.66
N LEU A 52 18.14 -0.46 26.80
CA LEU A 52 16.80 -0.04 27.17
C LEU A 52 15.76 -0.83 26.37
N THR A 53 14.81 -1.43 27.07
CA THR A 53 13.57 -1.95 26.47
C THR A 53 12.38 -1.16 26.98
N VAL A 54 11.56 -0.64 26.09
CA VAL A 54 10.27 0.01 26.37
C VAL A 54 9.19 -0.87 25.76
N ALA A 55 8.27 -1.39 26.59
CA ALA A 55 7.22 -2.29 26.15
C ALA A 55 5.84 -1.87 26.67
N ASN A 56 4.79 -1.97 25.85
CA ASN A 56 3.41 -1.63 26.23
C ASN A 56 3.28 -0.25 26.91
N SER A 57 4.05 0.74 26.47
CA SER A 57 4.24 2.01 27.20
C SER A 57 3.99 3.22 26.30
N THR A 58 3.72 4.38 26.90
CA THR A 58 3.45 5.63 26.18
C THR A 58 4.50 6.67 26.55
N LEU A 59 5.13 7.31 25.56
CA LEU A 59 5.98 8.48 25.78
C LEU A 59 5.42 9.64 24.97
N ASN A 60 4.84 10.63 25.64
CA ASN A 60 4.07 11.68 24.98
C ASN A 60 4.45 13.11 25.41
N ASN A 61 4.33 14.08 24.51
CA ASN A 61 4.60 15.50 24.80
C ASN A 61 6.01 15.78 25.40
N ASN A 62 7.01 14.94 25.11
CA ASN A 62 8.39 15.15 25.57
C ASN A 62 9.16 15.99 24.54
N THR A 63 10.04 16.87 25.02
CA THR A 63 10.78 17.80 24.18
C THR A 63 12.28 17.69 24.38
N ALA A 64 13.03 17.57 23.27
CA ALA A 64 14.47 17.70 23.24
C ALA A 64 14.87 19.05 22.64
N THR A 65 15.64 19.86 23.36
CA THR A 65 15.88 21.26 23.00
C THR A 65 17.11 21.52 22.13
N GLY A 66 18.02 20.54 21.95
CA GLY A 66 19.16 20.64 21.03
C GLY A 66 20.03 21.89 21.23
N THR A 67 20.42 22.17 22.47
CA THR A 67 21.11 23.42 22.81
C THR A 67 22.62 23.37 22.56
N GLY A 68 23.07 23.86 21.40
CA GLY A 68 24.47 24.22 21.12
C GLY A 68 25.13 23.43 19.99
N TRP A 69 26.47 23.33 20.01
CA TRP A 69 27.24 22.40 19.15
C TRP A 69 27.09 20.93 19.57
N GLU A 70 26.29 20.69 20.61
CA GLU A 70 26.02 19.38 21.19
C GLU A 70 24.87 18.73 20.42
N TRP A 71 25.12 17.52 19.90
CA TRP A 71 24.26 16.82 18.93
C TRP A 71 22.98 16.28 19.58
N GLY A 72 22.12 17.17 20.05
CA GLY A 72 20.90 16.89 20.79
C GLY A 72 19.78 16.25 19.98
N GLY A 73 18.57 16.27 20.52
CA GLY A 73 17.39 15.67 19.88
C GLY A 73 16.96 14.35 20.51
N GLY A 74 16.05 13.65 19.83
CA GLY A 74 15.28 12.56 20.41
C GLY A 74 14.24 13.10 21.39
N GLY A 75 13.14 13.70 20.90
CA GLY A 75 12.19 14.43 21.73
C GLY A 75 11.66 13.62 22.92
N ALA A 76 11.41 12.32 22.72
CA ALA A 76 11.24 11.37 23.82
C ALA A 76 12.58 10.73 24.24
N ILE A 77 13.29 10.07 23.30
CA ILE A 77 14.45 9.24 23.62
C ILE A 77 15.66 9.58 22.76
N SER A 78 16.81 9.81 23.39
CA SER A 78 18.12 9.77 22.73
C SER A 78 18.78 8.44 23.03
N ASN A 79 19.10 7.65 22.01
CA ASN A 79 19.88 6.42 22.11
C ASN A 79 21.27 6.65 21.52
N LYS A 80 22.26 6.89 22.38
CA LYS A 80 23.65 7.16 21.98
C LYS A 80 24.53 5.98 22.34
N ILE A 81 25.18 5.33 21.37
CA ILE A 81 26.01 4.11 21.54
C ILE A 81 25.33 2.92 22.26
N GLY A 82 24.00 3.00 22.46
CA GLY A 82 23.22 2.04 23.23
C GLY A 82 22.37 1.12 22.34
N THR A 83 21.72 0.15 22.99
CA THR A 83 20.70 -0.71 22.37
C THR A 83 19.33 -0.29 22.89
N LEU A 84 18.44 0.10 21.97
CA LEU A 84 17.07 0.50 22.27
C LEU A 84 16.08 -0.42 21.55
N THR A 85 15.14 -0.99 22.31
CA THR A 85 14.05 -1.81 21.78
C THR A 85 12.72 -1.24 22.23
N ILE A 86 11.87 -0.84 21.27
CA ILE A 86 10.52 -0.34 21.48
C ILE A 86 9.53 -1.39 20.95
N ILE A 87 8.63 -1.89 21.80
CA ILE A 87 7.67 -2.94 21.45
C ILE A 87 6.26 -2.54 21.92
N ASN A 88 5.24 -2.69 21.08
CA ASN A 88 3.83 -2.46 21.43
C ASN A 88 3.59 -1.08 22.13
N SER A 89 4.33 -0.04 21.74
CA SER A 89 4.39 1.22 22.48
C SER A 89 4.00 2.41 21.62
N THR A 90 3.56 3.49 22.25
CA THR A 90 3.12 4.73 21.57
C THR A 90 4.07 5.87 21.92
N LEU A 91 4.66 6.50 20.90
CA LEU A 91 5.49 7.69 21.06
C LEU A 91 4.84 8.83 20.28
N ASN A 92 4.10 9.70 20.97
CA ASN A 92 3.25 10.69 20.32
C ASN A 92 3.45 12.15 20.75
N ASN A 93 3.29 13.09 19.82
CA ASN A 93 3.44 14.53 20.07
C ASN A 93 4.81 14.93 20.68
N ASN A 94 5.88 14.16 20.44
CA ASN A 94 7.21 14.50 20.93
C ASN A 94 7.94 15.41 19.93
N ASN A 95 8.77 16.31 20.44
CA ASN A 95 9.35 17.39 19.63
C ASN A 95 10.87 17.50 19.83
N ALA A 96 11.63 17.57 18.75
CA ALA A 96 13.03 17.96 18.77
C ALA A 96 13.14 19.39 18.21
N THR A 97 13.16 20.38 19.10
CA THR A 97 13.18 21.81 18.75
C THR A 97 14.59 22.38 18.57
N GLY A 98 15.59 21.50 18.51
CA GLY A 98 16.99 21.86 18.31
C GLY A 98 17.22 22.46 16.92
N THR A 99 18.09 23.48 16.87
CA THR A 99 18.41 24.20 15.63
C THR A 99 19.82 23.90 15.12
N ALA A 100 20.55 22.96 15.70
CA ALA A 100 21.81 22.50 15.13
C ALA A 100 21.53 21.65 13.88
N ASN A 101 22.48 21.64 12.94
CA ASN A 101 22.33 20.93 11.67
C ASN A 101 22.00 19.44 11.85
N ASP A 102 22.44 18.83 12.96
CA ASP A 102 22.25 17.41 13.27
C ASP A 102 21.29 17.20 14.45
N ASP A 103 20.38 18.15 14.73
CA ASP A 103 19.24 17.91 15.61
C ASP A 103 18.09 17.24 14.84
N GLY A 104 17.50 16.21 15.44
CA GLY A 104 16.46 15.43 14.79
C GLY A 104 15.83 14.38 15.70
N GLY A 105 14.87 13.64 15.15
CA GLY A 105 14.18 12.55 15.83
C GLY A 105 13.16 13.09 16.81
N GLY A 106 11.98 13.49 16.32
CA GLY A 106 10.96 14.11 17.17
C GLY A 106 10.51 13.16 18.27
N ALA A 107 10.43 11.85 17.99
CA ALA A 107 10.33 10.81 19.00
C ALA A 107 11.72 10.30 19.44
N ILE A 108 12.50 9.75 18.50
CA ILE A 108 13.75 9.03 18.80
C ILE A 108 14.91 9.53 17.96
N LYS A 109 16.04 9.84 18.59
CA LYS A 109 17.33 9.97 17.92
C LYS A 109 18.20 8.77 18.25
N ASN A 110 18.59 7.99 17.24
CA ASN A 110 19.59 6.94 17.35
C ASN A 110 20.94 7.46 16.84
N LEU A 111 21.98 7.41 17.67
CA LEU A 111 23.30 7.96 17.37
C LEU A 111 24.39 6.93 17.73
N TYR A 112 25.05 6.33 16.73
CA TYR A 112 26.00 5.22 16.93
C TYR A 112 25.44 4.00 17.67
N GLY A 113 24.10 3.86 17.73
CA GLY A 113 23.40 2.82 18.49
C GLY A 113 22.61 1.85 17.62
N THR A 114 21.97 0.89 18.25
CA THR A 114 21.01 -0.02 17.60
C THR A 114 19.60 0.29 18.09
N LEU A 115 18.69 0.57 17.15
CA LEU A 115 17.28 0.85 17.40
C LEU A 115 16.40 -0.21 16.71
N THR A 116 15.54 -0.86 17.50
CA THR A 116 14.50 -1.77 17.01
C THR A 116 13.13 -1.28 17.47
N VAL A 117 12.22 -1.05 16.53
CA VAL A 117 10.83 -0.61 16.77
C VAL A 117 9.88 -1.65 16.18
N ILE A 118 9.03 -2.25 17.02
CA ILE A 118 8.14 -3.36 16.63
C ILE A 118 6.72 -3.09 17.13
N ASN A 119 5.70 -3.31 16.29
CA ASN A 119 4.28 -3.20 16.64
C ASN A 119 3.91 -1.87 17.34
N SER A 120 4.58 -0.77 16.99
CA SER A 120 4.53 0.48 17.75
C SER A 120 3.98 1.64 16.92
N THR A 121 3.42 2.65 17.58
CA THR A 121 2.86 3.84 16.93
C THR A 121 3.72 5.06 17.25
N LEU A 122 4.28 5.69 16.22
CA LEU A 122 5.06 6.93 16.34
C LEU A 122 4.31 8.03 15.58
N ASN A 123 3.57 8.89 16.28
CA ASN A 123 2.64 9.82 15.64
C ASN A 123 2.70 11.28 16.11
N ASN A 124 2.40 12.21 15.21
CA ASN A 124 2.41 13.67 15.47
C ASN A 124 3.77 14.18 16.02
N ASN A 125 4.88 13.50 15.73
CA ASN A 125 6.19 13.94 16.21
C ASN A 125 6.82 14.94 15.23
N ASN A 126 7.58 15.88 15.75
CA ASN A 126 8.13 17.00 14.97
C ASN A 126 9.63 17.18 15.22
N ALA A 127 10.40 17.40 14.15
CA ALA A 127 11.85 17.66 14.23
C ALA A 127 12.39 18.36 12.98
N THR A 128 13.64 18.84 13.00
CA THR A 128 14.31 19.33 11.78
C THR A 128 14.60 18.18 10.80
N ARG A 129 15.15 17.06 11.27
CA ARG A 129 15.33 15.81 10.51
C ARG A 129 14.62 14.66 11.20
N GLY A 130 13.93 13.82 10.44
CA GLY A 130 13.31 12.60 10.97
C GLY A 130 12.20 12.91 11.98
N GLY A 131 11.01 13.27 11.48
CA GLY A 131 9.92 13.78 12.33
C GLY A 131 9.57 12.84 13.47
N ALA A 132 9.59 11.52 13.22
CA ALA A 132 9.58 10.50 14.26
C ALA A 132 11.00 10.03 14.65
N ILE A 133 11.77 9.48 13.70
CA ILE A 133 13.06 8.84 13.95
C ILE A 133 14.17 9.55 13.15
N TYR A 134 15.23 9.95 13.84
CA TYR A 134 16.50 10.29 13.19
C TYR A 134 17.55 9.24 13.56
N ASN A 135 18.01 8.51 12.56
CA ASN A 135 19.07 7.52 12.68
C ASN A 135 20.36 8.07 12.07
N LEU A 136 21.39 8.24 12.90
CA LEU A 136 22.66 8.83 12.52
C LEU A 136 23.80 7.91 12.99
N PHE A 137 24.53 7.33 12.04
CA PHE A 137 25.63 6.42 12.32
C PHE A 137 25.24 5.13 13.09
N GLY A 138 23.96 4.74 13.03
CA GLY A 138 23.39 3.63 13.81
C GLY A 138 22.56 2.65 12.99
N THR A 139 22.22 1.49 13.54
CA THR A 139 21.33 0.52 12.87
C THR A 139 19.87 0.73 13.26
N LEU A 140 18.97 0.63 12.28
CA LEU A 140 17.54 0.81 12.45
C LEU A 140 16.76 -0.39 11.90
N THR A 141 15.88 -0.96 12.72
CA THR A 141 14.85 -1.92 12.29
C THR A 141 13.48 -1.39 12.71
N VAL A 142 12.55 -1.27 11.77
CA VAL A 142 11.15 -0.92 12.01
C VAL A 142 10.27 -2.02 11.44
N ALA A 143 9.48 -2.69 12.27
CA ALA A 143 8.60 -3.79 11.84
C ALA A 143 7.17 -3.60 12.32
N ASN A 144 6.20 -3.88 11.45
CA ASN A 144 4.76 -3.92 11.75
C ASN A 144 4.26 -2.68 12.52
N SER A 145 4.83 -1.51 12.24
CA SER A 145 4.63 -0.28 13.03
C SER A 145 3.89 0.79 12.23
N THR A 146 3.30 1.75 12.93
CA THR A 146 2.58 2.88 12.31
C THR A 146 3.33 4.17 12.59
N LEU A 147 3.72 4.88 11.53
CA LEU A 147 4.36 6.18 11.61
C LEU A 147 3.46 7.17 10.86
N ASN A 148 2.71 8.00 11.59
CA ASN A 148 1.74 8.89 10.96
C ASN A 148 1.70 10.32 11.49
N ASN A 149 1.37 11.27 10.61
CA ASN A 149 1.29 12.71 10.90
C ASN A 149 2.60 13.29 11.48
N ASN A 150 3.76 12.68 11.20
CA ASN A 150 5.05 13.22 11.62
C ASN A 150 5.54 14.27 10.63
N ASN A 151 6.23 15.29 11.14
CA ASN A 151 6.61 16.48 10.38
C ASN A 151 8.10 16.79 10.50
N ALA A 152 8.77 17.06 9.37
CA ALA A 152 10.17 17.47 9.34
C ALA A 152 10.55 18.41 8.20
N THR A 153 11.81 18.87 8.16
CA THR A 153 12.40 19.43 6.94
C THR A 153 12.75 18.31 5.97
N ASN A 154 13.47 17.29 6.45
CA ASN A 154 13.79 16.09 5.68
C ASN A 154 13.39 14.82 6.45
N GLY A 155 12.78 13.86 5.76
CA GLY A 155 12.34 12.59 6.35
C GLY A 155 11.17 12.79 7.29
N GLY A 156 9.96 13.00 6.73
CA GLY A 156 8.78 13.39 7.51
C GLY A 156 8.48 12.41 8.66
N ALA A 157 8.65 11.11 8.45
CA ALA A 157 8.73 10.13 9.54
C ALA A 157 10.18 9.78 9.90
N ILE A 158 10.99 9.33 8.94
CA ILE A 158 12.33 8.78 9.19
C ILE A 158 13.36 9.54 8.36
N PHE A 159 14.44 9.96 9.01
CA PHE A 159 15.69 10.32 8.35
C PHE A 159 16.76 9.30 8.76
N SER A 160 17.49 8.74 7.80
CA SER A 160 18.74 8.01 8.10
C SER A 160 19.87 8.40 7.15
N ASP A 161 21.06 8.60 7.73
CA ASP A 161 22.23 9.07 7.00
C ASP A 161 22.97 7.94 6.24
N LYS A 162 24.06 8.31 5.56
CA LYS A 162 24.91 7.43 4.78
C LYS A 162 25.81 6.59 5.68
N GLU A 163 25.94 5.31 5.33
CA GLU A 163 26.85 4.26 5.86
C GLU A 163 26.17 3.10 6.63
N GLU A 164 24.90 3.18 7.03
CA GLU A 164 24.25 2.11 7.82
C GLU A 164 23.11 1.34 7.14
N TYR A 165 22.78 0.22 7.79
CA TYR A 165 21.68 -0.69 7.48
C TYR A 165 20.38 -0.22 8.15
N THR A 166 19.40 0.13 7.33
CA THR A 166 18.01 0.39 7.74
C THR A 166 17.09 -0.65 7.10
N ASP A 167 16.26 -1.28 7.92
CA ASP A 167 15.31 -2.33 7.52
C ASP A 167 13.91 -1.97 8.00
N ILE A 168 12.96 -1.90 7.07
CA ILE A 168 11.59 -1.44 7.33
C ILE A 168 10.60 -2.42 6.70
N VAL A 169 9.84 -3.13 7.52
CA VAL A 169 8.98 -4.23 7.08
C VAL A 169 7.55 -4.08 7.60
N GLY A 170 6.56 -4.34 6.74
CA GLY A 170 5.15 -4.49 7.14
C GLY A 170 4.53 -3.24 7.80
N SER A 171 5.12 -2.06 7.58
CA SER A 171 4.82 -0.84 8.34
C SER A 171 4.00 0.17 7.53
N ASN A 172 3.25 1.02 8.22
CA ASN A 172 2.35 2.01 7.63
C ASN A 172 2.89 3.42 7.86
N PHE A 173 3.14 4.15 6.76
CA PHE A 173 3.54 5.54 6.74
C PHE A 173 2.38 6.38 6.23
N THR A 174 1.71 7.13 7.10
CA THR A 174 0.46 7.84 6.76
C THR A 174 0.54 9.33 7.05
N GLN A 175 0.26 10.20 6.08
CA GLN A 175 0.17 11.66 6.28
C GLN A 175 1.45 12.29 6.87
N ASN A 176 2.64 11.72 6.62
CA ASN A 176 3.89 12.34 7.05
C ASN A 176 4.30 13.44 6.06
N HIS A 177 4.90 14.50 6.58
CA HIS A 177 5.24 15.70 5.79
C HIS A 177 6.72 16.06 5.93
N ALA A 178 7.37 16.32 4.78
CA ALA A 178 8.69 16.92 4.70
C ALA A 178 8.63 18.25 3.93
N ASN A 179 9.22 19.32 4.47
CA ASN A 179 9.28 20.60 3.75
C ASN A 179 10.21 20.56 2.53
N ASP A 180 11.21 19.69 2.54
CA ASP A 180 12.23 19.52 1.49
C ASP A 180 12.17 18.09 0.93
N GLY A 181 12.98 17.15 1.44
CA GLY A 181 13.11 15.80 0.89
C GLY A 181 12.49 14.68 1.75
N GLY A 182 11.83 13.72 1.11
CA GLY A 182 11.44 12.44 1.73
C GLY A 182 10.23 12.54 2.66
N GLY A 183 9.03 12.59 2.07
CA GLY A 183 7.77 12.85 2.79
C GLY A 183 7.48 11.84 3.90
N ALA A 184 7.83 10.57 3.69
CA ALA A 184 7.90 9.56 4.75
C ALA A 184 9.35 9.31 5.16
N ILE A 185 10.23 9.00 4.20
CA ILE A 185 11.60 8.54 4.44
C ILE A 185 12.58 9.39 3.65
N TYR A 186 13.60 9.92 4.31
CA TYR A 186 14.80 10.47 3.67
C TYR A 186 15.99 9.58 4.02
N PHE A 187 16.78 9.20 3.01
CA PHE A 187 17.76 8.15 3.17
C PHE A 187 19.03 8.35 2.33
N GLY A 188 20.18 7.90 2.85
CA GLY A 188 21.47 8.06 2.15
C GLY A 188 22.44 6.86 2.15
N GLY A 189 22.11 5.71 2.73
CA GLY A 189 23.00 4.54 2.92
C GLY A 189 22.52 3.22 2.30
N TYR A 190 22.35 2.16 3.12
CA TYR A 190 21.70 0.89 2.73
C TYR A 190 20.28 0.75 3.33
N LEU A 191 19.24 0.76 2.47
CA LEU A 191 17.82 0.70 2.90
C LEU A 191 17.11 -0.47 2.23
N ASN A 192 16.57 -1.35 3.06
CA ASN A 192 15.59 -2.36 2.67
C ASN A 192 14.19 -1.95 3.12
N THR A 193 13.22 -2.08 2.21
CA THR A 193 11.80 -1.90 2.53
C THR A 193 10.99 -3.04 1.93
N THR A 194 10.20 -3.73 2.77
CA THR A 194 9.36 -4.86 2.32
C THR A 194 7.93 -4.77 2.87
N GLY A 195 6.93 -4.84 2.00
CA GLY A 195 5.52 -4.98 2.44
C GLY A 195 4.95 -3.75 3.15
N ASN A 196 5.46 -2.54 2.89
CA ASN A 196 5.02 -1.31 3.57
C ASN A 196 3.92 -0.59 2.80
N ASN A 197 3.11 0.20 3.52
CA ASN A 197 2.09 1.08 2.93
C ASN A 197 2.48 2.55 3.11
N PHE A 198 2.55 3.31 2.02
CA PHE A 198 2.80 4.74 2.01
C PHE A 198 1.54 5.49 1.56
N ILE A 199 0.85 6.11 2.51
CA ILE A 199 -0.46 6.75 2.33
C ILE A 199 -0.35 8.26 2.58
N GLU A 200 -0.74 9.12 1.64
CA GLU A 200 -0.86 10.58 1.83
C GLU A 200 0.42 11.30 2.35
N ASN A 201 1.62 10.74 2.16
CA ASN A 201 2.85 11.41 2.56
C ASN A 201 3.25 12.45 1.51
N THR A 202 3.79 13.59 1.94
CA THR A 202 4.04 14.75 1.07
C THR A 202 5.41 15.37 1.30
N ALA A 203 6.03 15.88 0.22
CA ALA A 203 7.36 16.46 0.23
C ALA A 203 7.50 17.67 -0.69
N GLY A 204 8.44 18.57 -0.37
CA GLY A 204 8.82 19.69 -1.22
C GLY A 204 9.42 19.23 -2.56
N ASN A 205 10.30 18.24 -2.52
CA ASN A 205 10.92 17.59 -3.69
C ASN A 205 9.99 16.62 -4.44
N LYS A 206 8.76 16.44 -3.94
CA LYS A 206 7.74 15.50 -4.44
C LYS A 206 8.12 14.02 -4.34
N GLU A 207 9.02 13.61 -3.44
CA GLU A 207 9.30 12.20 -3.18
C GLU A 207 8.92 11.77 -1.75
N THR A 208 8.11 10.72 -1.64
CA THR A 208 7.75 10.07 -0.37
C THR A 208 8.94 9.34 0.24
N ILE A 209 9.75 8.71 -0.61
CA ILE A 209 11.05 8.15 -0.27
C ILE A 209 12.09 8.87 -1.11
N ASP A 210 12.94 9.68 -0.47
CA ASP A 210 14.06 10.41 -1.08
C ASP A 210 15.36 9.64 -0.79
N LEU A 211 16.05 9.23 -1.87
CA LEU A 211 17.28 8.44 -1.83
C LEU A 211 18.48 9.30 -2.24
N ALA A 212 18.86 10.21 -1.36
CA ALA A 212 19.90 11.20 -1.60
C ALA A 212 21.33 10.63 -1.57
N GLY A 213 21.72 9.74 -2.50
CA GLY A 213 23.11 9.30 -2.61
C GLY A 213 23.37 8.01 -3.39
N TRP A 214 24.42 7.29 -2.97
CA TRP A 214 24.75 5.96 -3.45
C TRP A 214 23.99 4.94 -2.60
N TRP A 215 22.90 4.41 -3.13
CA TRP A 215 22.10 3.39 -2.46
C TRP A 215 22.49 1.99 -2.92
N ASN A 216 22.38 1.03 -2.00
CA ASN A 216 22.24 -0.40 -2.27
C ASN A 216 21.14 -0.90 -1.31
N GLY A 217 20.28 -1.80 -1.75
CA GLY A 217 19.19 -2.33 -0.93
C GLY A 217 18.13 -3.03 -1.75
N GLU A 218 16.97 -3.29 -1.15
CA GLU A 218 15.83 -3.97 -1.76
C GLU A 218 14.52 -3.21 -1.48
N PHE A 219 13.70 -3.03 -2.51
CA PHE A 219 12.34 -2.45 -2.43
C PHE A 219 11.36 -3.50 -2.96
N ASP A 220 10.64 -4.19 -2.08
CA ASP A 220 9.77 -5.34 -2.42
C ASP A 220 8.36 -5.16 -1.81
N ASP A 221 7.30 -5.51 -2.55
CA ASP A 221 5.90 -5.49 -2.09
C ASP A 221 5.44 -4.17 -1.39
N ASN A 222 6.02 -3.02 -1.77
CA ASN A 222 5.68 -1.72 -1.18
C ASN A 222 4.55 -1.05 -1.96
N HIS A 223 3.53 -0.58 -1.23
CA HIS A 223 2.31 -0.02 -1.78
C HIS A 223 2.24 1.49 -1.58
N TYR A 224 1.83 2.21 -2.62
CA TYR A 224 1.77 3.68 -2.62
C TYR A 224 0.35 4.16 -2.90
N TYR A 225 -0.17 5.03 -2.03
CA TYR A 225 -1.54 5.54 -2.06
C TYR A 225 -1.56 7.06 -1.84
N SER A 226 -1.85 7.81 -2.90
CA SER A 226 -2.04 9.27 -2.90
C SER A 226 -0.93 10.02 -2.18
N THR A 227 0.29 9.55 -2.42
CA THR A 227 1.53 9.97 -1.76
C THR A 227 2.43 10.61 -2.81
N ASP A 228 3.21 11.63 -2.46
CA ASP A 228 4.05 12.35 -3.42
C ASP A 228 5.10 11.42 -4.02
N ILE A 229 5.13 11.28 -5.35
CA ILE A 229 6.20 10.58 -6.08
C ILE A 229 6.61 11.45 -7.27
N SER A 230 7.91 11.65 -7.45
CA SER A 230 8.44 12.52 -8.50
C SER A 230 8.33 11.81 -9.83
N LEU A 231 7.48 12.33 -10.72
CA LEU A 231 7.21 11.77 -12.04
C LEU A 231 7.81 12.64 -13.14
N SER A 232 8.59 12.02 -14.02
CA SER A 232 9.06 12.62 -15.27
C SER A 232 7.97 12.62 -16.35
N GLU A 233 7.00 11.71 -16.24
CA GLU A 233 5.83 11.62 -17.12
C GLU A 233 4.59 11.18 -16.32
N ILE A 234 3.50 11.93 -16.46
CA ILE A 234 2.15 11.55 -16.05
C ILE A 234 1.19 11.86 -17.19
N LYS A 235 0.88 10.84 -18.01
CA LYS A 235 0.05 10.99 -19.20
C LYS A 235 -1.09 10.00 -19.23
N LEU A 236 -2.20 10.48 -19.79
CA LEU A 236 -3.35 9.71 -20.22
C LEU A 236 -3.43 9.78 -21.74
N SER A 237 -3.56 8.64 -22.40
CA SER A 237 -3.93 8.54 -23.81
C SER A 237 -5.24 7.78 -23.97
N VAL A 238 -5.95 8.08 -25.06
CA VAL A 238 -6.94 7.17 -25.61
C VAL A 238 -6.19 6.29 -26.60
N LYS A 239 -6.41 4.98 -26.55
CA LYS A 239 -5.75 4.03 -27.44
C LYS A 239 -5.90 4.40 -28.92
N ASP A 240 -4.81 4.22 -29.67
CA ASP A 240 -4.68 4.58 -31.09
C ASP A 240 -4.94 6.08 -31.39
N ASP A 241 -4.86 6.97 -30.39
CA ASP A 241 -5.19 8.40 -30.46
C ASP A 241 -6.59 8.70 -31.05
N LYS A 242 -7.52 7.73 -30.97
CA LYS A 242 -8.85 7.81 -31.60
C LYS A 242 -9.69 8.90 -30.90
N LYS A 243 -10.20 9.86 -31.69
CA LYS A 243 -10.97 11.02 -31.19
C LYS A 243 -12.48 10.87 -31.27
N SER A 244 -12.98 9.86 -32.00
CA SER A 244 -14.40 9.57 -32.15
C SER A 244 -14.67 8.08 -32.04
N PHE A 245 -15.76 7.71 -31.39
CA PHE A 245 -16.20 6.34 -31.14
C PHE A 245 -17.69 6.22 -31.42
N GLN A 246 -18.14 5.04 -31.86
CA GLN A 246 -19.57 4.78 -31.93
C GLN A 246 -20.11 4.33 -30.56
N TYR A 247 -21.41 4.51 -30.33
CA TYR A 247 -22.05 3.97 -29.15
C TYR A 247 -21.86 2.46 -29.08
N GLY A 248 -21.66 1.94 -27.88
CA GLY A 248 -21.27 0.55 -27.67
C GLY A 248 -19.78 0.25 -27.90
N ASP A 249 -19.00 1.12 -28.57
CA ASP A 249 -17.54 0.97 -28.65
C ASP A 249 -16.93 0.91 -27.24
N LYS A 250 -15.87 0.12 -27.14
CA LYS A 250 -14.95 0.11 -26.01
C LYS A 250 -13.93 1.25 -26.19
N VAL A 251 -13.91 2.21 -25.27
CA VAL A 251 -12.83 3.21 -25.20
C VAL A 251 -11.79 2.72 -24.19
N GLU A 252 -10.62 2.34 -24.69
CA GLU A 252 -9.49 1.90 -23.90
C GLU A 252 -8.60 3.11 -23.57
N LEU A 253 -8.40 3.34 -22.28
CA LEU A 253 -7.56 4.40 -21.73
C LEU A 253 -6.24 3.80 -21.28
N GLU A 254 -5.13 4.40 -21.72
CA GLU A 254 -3.78 3.97 -21.39
C GLU A 254 -3.17 5.01 -20.44
N PHE A 255 -2.77 4.54 -19.25
CA PHE A 255 -2.03 5.33 -18.28
C PHE A 255 -0.54 5.17 -18.53
N ASN A 256 0.21 6.27 -18.47
CA ASN A 256 1.67 6.25 -18.49
C ASN A 256 2.21 7.11 -17.33
N LEU A 257 2.86 6.43 -16.39
CA LEU A 257 3.53 6.98 -15.21
C LEU A 257 5.01 6.57 -15.27
N GLN A 258 5.91 7.54 -15.30
CA GLN A 258 7.36 7.30 -15.29
C GLN A 258 8.01 8.05 -14.11
N PRO A 259 8.56 7.35 -13.09
CA PRO A 259 9.25 8.02 -11.99
C PRO A 259 10.54 8.69 -12.49
N THR A 260 10.86 9.85 -11.95
CA THR A 260 12.11 10.58 -12.23
C THR A 260 13.33 9.75 -11.84
N SER A 261 13.21 8.98 -10.76
CA SER A 261 14.28 8.22 -10.10
C SER A 261 14.21 6.72 -10.44
N ILE A 262 14.16 6.38 -11.74
CA ILE A 262 13.79 5.04 -12.27
C ILE A 262 14.64 3.87 -11.76
N ASN A 263 15.88 4.09 -11.32
CA ASN A 263 16.81 3.02 -10.94
C ASN A 263 16.40 2.23 -9.68
N TYR A 264 15.52 2.78 -8.83
CA TYR A 264 15.17 2.20 -7.52
C TYR A 264 13.66 1.96 -7.34
N TYR A 265 12.86 2.45 -8.29
CA TYR A 265 11.42 2.25 -8.39
C TYR A 265 11.11 1.12 -9.39
N PHE A 266 11.82 -0.02 -9.29
CA PHE A 266 11.74 -1.09 -10.29
C PHE A 266 10.37 -1.79 -10.28
N ASP A 267 9.83 -2.07 -9.10
CA ASP A 267 8.50 -2.68 -8.91
C ASP A 267 7.40 -1.62 -8.66
N PHE A 268 7.69 -0.34 -8.94
CA PHE A 268 6.76 0.78 -8.72
C PHE A 268 5.46 0.64 -9.50
N ALA A 269 5.51 0.15 -10.73
CA ALA A 269 4.33 -0.06 -11.56
C ALA A 269 3.34 -1.05 -10.93
N ASP A 270 3.85 -2.07 -10.21
CA ASP A 270 3.02 -3.08 -9.53
C ASP A 270 2.50 -2.58 -8.16
N GLY A 271 3.17 -1.59 -7.56
CA GLY A 271 2.81 -0.98 -6.27
C GLY A 271 1.81 0.18 -6.29
N ILE A 272 1.46 0.72 -7.47
CA ILE A 272 0.47 1.82 -7.61
C ILE A 272 -0.96 1.27 -7.64
N ASN A 273 -1.69 1.49 -6.55
CA ASN A 273 -3.05 1.00 -6.35
C ASN A 273 -4.08 2.12 -6.07
N ASP A 274 -3.85 3.34 -6.56
CA ASP A 274 -4.62 4.54 -6.16
C ASP A 274 -5.15 5.41 -7.32
N ILE A 275 -5.18 4.89 -8.56
CA ILE A 275 -5.62 5.70 -9.70
C ILE A 275 -7.08 6.12 -9.55
N THR A 276 -7.27 7.44 -9.58
CA THR A 276 -8.59 8.09 -9.51
C THR A 276 -8.87 8.79 -10.84
N LEU A 277 -9.83 8.27 -11.60
CA LEU A 277 -10.21 8.79 -12.91
C LEU A 277 -11.34 9.81 -12.77
N TYR A 278 -11.23 10.94 -13.45
CA TYR A 278 -12.30 11.94 -13.53
C TYR A 278 -12.89 11.94 -14.94
N ILE A 279 -14.18 11.60 -15.05
CA ILE A 279 -14.93 11.59 -16.31
C ILE A 279 -15.92 12.77 -16.27
N ASN A 280 -15.73 13.76 -17.14
CA ASN A 280 -16.49 15.02 -17.13
C ASN A 280 -16.54 15.67 -15.73
N GLY A 281 -15.40 15.62 -15.02
CA GLY A 281 -15.25 16.15 -13.66
C GLY A 281 -15.84 15.28 -12.53
N LYS A 282 -16.42 14.11 -12.83
CA LYS A 282 -16.93 13.18 -11.83
C LYS A 282 -15.90 12.10 -11.51
N GLU A 283 -15.62 11.94 -10.23
CA GLU A 283 -14.64 11.00 -9.69
C GLU A 283 -15.06 9.53 -9.86
N LYS A 284 -14.07 8.68 -10.13
CA LYS A 284 -14.18 7.22 -10.17
C LYS A 284 -12.84 6.57 -9.81
N LEU A 285 -12.76 5.99 -8.61
CA LEU A 285 -11.61 5.18 -8.20
C LEU A 285 -11.50 3.91 -9.06
N ILE A 286 -10.29 3.64 -9.55
CA ILE A 286 -9.95 2.44 -10.33
C ILE A 286 -9.08 1.48 -9.49
N GLY A 287 -8.17 2.03 -8.69
CA GLY A 287 -7.42 1.28 -7.68
C GLY A 287 -6.27 0.40 -8.20
N LYS A 288 -5.92 0.48 -9.49
CA LYS A 288 -4.74 -0.18 -10.11
C LYS A 288 -4.20 0.61 -11.30
N TYR A 289 -2.88 0.57 -11.50
CA TYR A 289 -2.20 1.04 -12.72
C TYR A 289 -2.27 0.00 -13.85
N GLU A 290 -3.44 -0.11 -14.48
CA GLU A 290 -3.67 -0.96 -15.65
C GLU A 290 -4.60 -0.28 -16.67
N ALA A 291 -4.55 -0.67 -17.95
CA ALA A 291 -5.35 -0.06 -19.01
C ALA A 291 -6.86 -0.12 -18.70
N TYR A 292 -7.50 1.04 -18.64
CA TYR A 292 -8.88 1.16 -18.15
C TYR A 292 -9.90 1.23 -19.29
N ASN A 293 -10.98 0.46 -19.17
CA ASN A 293 -11.95 0.27 -20.24
C ASN A 293 -13.27 0.98 -19.91
N LEU A 294 -13.52 2.08 -20.60
CA LEU A 294 -14.85 2.70 -20.62
C LEU A 294 -15.73 1.94 -21.62
N THR A 295 -16.93 1.58 -21.18
CA THR A 295 -17.94 0.85 -21.96
C THR A 295 -19.32 1.41 -21.68
N LYS A 296 -20.26 1.22 -22.62
CA LYS A 296 -21.64 1.75 -22.52
C LYS A 296 -21.67 3.27 -22.29
N LEU A 297 -20.71 3.98 -22.87
CA LEU A 297 -20.72 5.45 -22.92
C LEU A 297 -21.88 5.90 -23.80
N LYS A 298 -22.69 6.84 -23.32
CA LYS A 298 -23.72 7.49 -24.14
C LYS A 298 -23.08 8.43 -25.16
N PRO A 299 -23.76 8.75 -26.29
CA PRO A 299 -23.32 9.80 -27.18
C PRO A 299 -23.09 11.14 -26.47
N GLY A 300 -22.10 11.91 -26.95
CA GLY A 300 -21.67 13.18 -26.38
C GLY A 300 -20.15 13.31 -26.22
N GLU A 301 -19.70 14.47 -25.74
CA GLU A 301 -18.28 14.73 -25.46
C GLU A 301 -17.85 14.20 -24.08
N TYR A 302 -16.66 13.60 -24.05
CA TYR A 302 -15.99 13.14 -22.84
C TYR A 302 -14.65 13.86 -22.67
N LYS A 303 -14.45 14.46 -21.50
CA LYS A 303 -13.18 14.99 -21.00
C LYS A 303 -12.73 14.11 -19.85
N VAL A 304 -11.56 13.50 -20.00
CA VAL A 304 -11.06 12.52 -19.03
C VAL A 304 -9.64 12.90 -18.62
N ASN A 305 -9.37 12.87 -17.32
CA ASN A 305 -8.02 12.91 -16.74
C ASN A 305 -8.00 11.97 -15.52
N PHE A 306 -6.82 11.74 -14.95
CA PHE A 306 -6.68 10.99 -13.71
C PHE A 306 -5.70 11.68 -12.76
N THR A 307 -5.84 11.36 -11.48
CA THR A 307 -4.81 11.60 -10.47
C THR A 307 -4.21 10.29 -10.00
N SER A 308 -2.90 10.33 -9.71
CA SER A 308 -2.15 9.29 -9.00
C SER A 308 -0.92 9.96 -8.40
N CYS A 309 -0.45 9.49 -7.24
CA CYS A 309 0.74 10.03 -6.58
C CYS A 309 0.72 11.57 -6.39
N ASN A 310 -0.43 12.12 -5.99
CA ASN A 310 -0.71 13.58 -5.86
C ASN A 310 -0.46 14.43 -7.12
N SER A 311 -0.34 13.80 -8.28
CA SER A 311 -0.13 14.43 -9.57
C SER A 311 -1.35 14.27 -10.46
N LEU A 312 -1.67 15.30 -11.27
CA LEU A 312 -2.79 15.31 -12.22
C LEU A 312 -2.27 15.12 -13.65
N SER A 313 -2.90 14.22 -14.42
CA SER A 313 -2.56 13.98 -15.82
C SER A 313 -2.99 15.10 -16.77
N ASN A 314 -2.54 15.05 -18.02
CA ASN A 314 -3.23 15.76 -19.09
C ASN A 314 -4.71 15.32 -19.17
N THR A 315 -5.55 16.21 -19.70
CA THR A 315 -6.94 15.87 -20.06
C THR A 315 -6.98 15.40 -21.51
N VAL A 316 -7.48 14.19 -21.75
CA VAL A 316 -7.86 13.71 -23.08
C VAL A 316 -9.29 14.10 -23.37
N SER A 317 -9.64 14.20 -24.65
CA SER A 317 -11.02 14.45 -25.08
C SER A 317 -11.36 13.63 -26.31
N PHE A 318 -12.53 13.01 -26.28
CA PHE A 318 -13.09 12.23 -27.39
C PHE A 318 -14.61 12.39 -27.41
N THR A 319 -15.20 12.14 -28.57
CA THR A 319 -16.66 12.14 -28.76
C THR A 319 -17.14 10.72 -28.93
N VAL A 320 -18.30 10.40 -28.34
CA VAL A 320 -19.08 9.23 -28.71
C VAL A 320 -20.22 9.72 -29.59
N THR A 321 -20.32 9.20 -30.81
CA THR A 321 -21.48 9.35 -31.69
C THR A 321 -22.38 8.14 -31.55
N GLY A 322 -23.68 8.31 -31.74
CA GLY A 322 -24.59 7.20 -32.02
C GLY A 322 -25.21 7.43 -33.39
N ASP A 323 -25.78 6.39 -33.98
CA ASP A 323 -26.71 6.56 -35.08
C ASP A 323 -28.15 6.58 -34.51
N SER A 324 -29.06 7.25 -35.22
CA SER A 324 -30.50 7.20 -34.88
C SER A 324 -31.26 6.54 -36.02
N GLU A 325 -31.95 5.45 -35.73
CA GLU A 325 -32.75 4.70 -36.70
C GLU A 325 -34.24 4.91 -36.40
N ILE A 326 -35.04 5.17 -37.44
CA ILE A 326 -36.50 5.21 -37.37
C ILE A 326 -37.06 4.18 -38.34
N THR A 327 -37.94 3.33 -37.84
CA THR A 327 -38.67 2.33 -38.62
C THR A 327 -40.15 2.37 -38.27
N THR A 328 -40.99 1.99 -39.21
CA THR A 328 -42.40 1.66 -38.95
C THR A 328 -42.55 0.18 -38.61
N ASP A 329 -43.54 -0.16 -37.78
CA ASP A 329 -43.82 -1.57 -37.48
C ASP A 329 -44.35 -2.37 -38.69
N LYS A 330 -44.78 -1.69 -39.76
CA LYS A 330 -45.28 -2.28 -41.02
C LYS A 330 -44.90 -1.43 -42.23
N GLU A 331 -44.71 -2.08 -43.38
CA GLU A 331 -44.56 -1.43 -44.70
C GLU A 331 -45.90 -0.88 -45.23
N SER A 332 -47.03 -1.35 -44.70
CA SER A 332 -48.35 -0.85 -45.06
C SER A 332 -49.36 -0.98 -43.91
N TYR A 333 -50.31 -0.06 -43.85
CA TYR A 333 -51.39 0.03 -42.89
C TYR A 333 -52.72 0.22 -43.62
N ASP A 334 -53.79 -0.36 -43.09
CA ASP A 334 -55.13 -0.10 -43.58
C ASP A 334 -55.88 0.78 -42.56
N TYR A 335 -56.69 1.72 -43.06
CA TYR A 335 -57.67 2.48 -42.31
C TYR A 335 -59.07 2.01 -42.68
N TYR A 336 -59.76 1.40 -41.72
CA TYR A 336 -61.17 1.01 -41.85
C TYR A 336 -62.02 2.06 -41.15
N GLU A 337 -63.15 2.45 -41.76
CA GLU A 337 -64.01 3.51 -41.22
C GLU A 337 -64.49 3.18 -39.79
N GLY A 338 -64.03 3.96 -38.81
CA GLY A 338 -64.31 3.77 -37.38
C GLY A 338 -63.25 2.97 -36.59
N ILE A 339 -62.25 2.38 -37.25
CA ILE A 339 -61.14 1.66 -36.61
C ILE A 339 -59.88 2.53 -36.59
N LYS A 340 -59.42 2.89 -35.39
CA LYS A 340 -58.21 3.70 -35.20
C LYS A 340 -56.97 2.82 -35.08
N ASN A 341 -56.45 2.42 -36.23
CA ASN A 341 -55.13 1.81 -36.29
C ASN A 341 -54.05 2.87 -35.99
N ASN A 342 -52.92 2.45 -35.42
CA ASN A 342 -51.80 3.32 -35.10
C ASN A 342 -50.60 2.88 -35.95
N VAL A 343 -49.99 3.84 -36.65
CA VAL A 343 -48.63 3.70 -37.17
C VAL A 343 -47.70 3.85 -35.97
N LYS A 344 -47.04 2.76 -35.56
CA LYS A 344 -46.08 2.79 -34.48
C LYS A 344 -44.71 3.10 -35.07
N LEU A 345 -44.09 4.17 -34.57
CA LEU A 345 -42.72 4.52 -34.89
C LEU A 345 -41.81 3.88 -33.85
N ASP A 346 -41.03 2.91 -34.28
CA ASP A 346 -39.94 2.36 -33.50
C ASP A 346 -38.67 3.14 -33.83
N ILE A 347 -38.24 3.93 -32.84
CA ILE A 347 -37.06 4.79 -32.90
C ILE A 347 -36.02 4.22 -31.95
N THR A 348 -34.82 3.98 -32.46
CA THR A 348 -33.65 3.72 -31.64
C THR A 348 -32.78 4.97 -31.65
N ASP A 349 -32.83 5.75 -30.58
CA ASP A 349 -31.99 6.94 -30.37
C ASP A 349 -31.13 6.75 -29.13
N GLU A 350 -29.87 6.39 -29.35
CA GLU A 350 -28.93 6.04 -28.29
C GLU A 350 -28.46 7.27 -27.49
N SER A 351 -28.74 8.49 -27.97
CA SER A 351 -28.43 9.75 -27.27
C SER A 351 -29.36 10.00 -26.08
N GLY A 352 -30.63 9.59 -26.19
CA GLY A 352 -31.68 9.93 -25.22
C GLY A 352 -32.06 11.42 -25.18
N LEU A 353 -31.66 12.21 -26.18
CA LEU A 353 -32.17 13.56 -26.41
C LEU A 353 -33.50 13.49 -27.19
N ARG A 354 -34.26 14.59 -27.22
CA ARG A 354 -35.64 14.61 -27.74
C ARG A 354 -35.68 15.20 -29.15
N GLY A 355 -35.52 14.33 -30.16
CA GLY A 355 -35.59 14.73 -31.57
C GLY A 355 -36.97 15.16 -32.07
N THR A 356 -37.02 15.51 -33.36
CA THR A 356 -38.23 15.92 -34.10
C THR A 356 -38.45 14.99 -35.29
N ALA A 357 -39.68 14.52 -35.50
CA ALA A 357 -40.08 13.79 -36.70
C ALA A 357 -40.95 14.66 -37.61
N ASN A 358 -40.70 14.59 -38.92
CA ASN A 358 -41.53 15.20 -39.95
C ASN A 358 -42.20 14.11 -40.79
N VAL A 359 -43.47 14.30 -41.12
CA VAL A 359 -44.30 13.36 -41.88
C VAL A 359 -44.75 14.02 -43.17
N SER A 360 -44.62 13.32 -44.29
CA SER A 360 -45.01 13.78 -45.62
C SER A 360 -45.69 12.68 -46.45
N VAL A 361 -46.52 13.06 -47.41
CA VAL A 361 -47.03 12.16 -48.46
C VAL A 361 -46.14 12.30 -49.70
N LYS A 362 -45.91 11.19 -50.39
CA LYS A 362 -45.16 11.13 -51.64
C LYS A 362 -46.09 11.41 -52.82
N ASP A 363 -45.78 12.44 -53.61
CA ASP A 363 -46.53 12.80 -54.82
C ASP A 363 -45.54 12.98 -55.98
N GLY A 364 -45.50 11.99 -56.88
CA GLY A 364 -44.46 11.90 -57.91
C GLY A 364 -43.06 11.71 -57.31
N GLU A 365 -42.15 12.65 -57.57
CA GLU A 365 -40.81 12.69 -56.97
C GLU A 365 -40.69 13.68 -55.79
N GLU A 366 -41.76 14.40 -55.44
CA GLU A 366 -41.76 15.37 -54.32
C GLU A 366 -42.45 14.80 -53.07
N TYR A 367 -42.08 15.33 -51.91
CA TYR A 367 -42.68 14.99 -50.62
C TYR A 367 -43.44 16.21 -50.06
N ILE A 368 -44.76 16.09 -49.99
CA ILE A 368 -45.64 17.15 -49.49
C ILE A 368 -45.79 17.00 -47.97
N PRO A 369 -45.40 17.99 -47.15
CA PRO A 369 -45.51 17.90 -45.70
C PRO A 369 -46.97 17.76 -45.23
N LEU A 370 -47.22 16.80 -44.35
CA LEU A 370 -48.51 16.59 -43.69
C LEU A 370 -48.49 17.12 -42.25
N LEU A 371 -47.48 16.73 -41.47
CA LEU A 371 -47.43 16.91 -40.02
C LEU A 371 -45.97 17.11 -39.54
N THR A 372 -45.78 17.96 -38.53
CA THR A 372 -44.52 18.07 -37.77
C THR A 372 -44.73 17.64 -36.33
N CYS A 373 -44.03 16.60 -35.91
CA CYS A 373 -44.16 15.95 -34.60
C CYS A 373 -42.96 16.33 -33.71
N TYR A 374 -43.18 17.28 -32.80
CA TYR A 374 -42.22 17.59 -31.76
C TYR A 374 -42.23 16.52 -30.65
N ASN A 375 -41.04 16.12 -30.19
CA ASN A 375 -40.85 15.26 -29.01
C ASN A 375 -41.28 13.80 -29.21
N VAL A 376 -40.67 13.13 -30.20
CA VAL A 376 -40.82 11.69 -30.38
C VAL A 376 -40.12 10.93 -29.23
N LYS A 377 -40.74 9.85 -28.76
CA LYS A 377 -40.23 8.95 -27.72
C LYS A 377 -40.39 7.51 -28.21
N ASP A 378 -39.71 6.57 -27.57
CA ASP A 378 -39.87 5.13 -27.79
C ASP A 378 -41.36 4.74 -27.85
N GLY A 379 -41.78 4.12 -28.95
CA GLY A 379 -43.17 3.71 -29.17
C GLY A 379 -44.17 4.85 -29.41
N TYR A 380 -43.73 6.02 -29.90
CA TYR A 380 -44.63 7.08 -30.36
C TYR A 380 -45.51 6.59 -31.51
N THR A 381 -46.80 6.95 -31.48
CA THR A 381 -47.79 6.51 -32.47
C THR A 381 -48.41 7.69 -33.20
N ILE A 382 -48.48 7.61 -34.53
CA ILE A 382 -49.32 8.48 -35.36
C ILE A 382 -50.59 7.68 -35.69
N THR A 383 -51.79 8.23 -35.45
CA THR A 383 -53.02 7.46 -35.75
C THR A 383 -53.31 7.48 -37.25
N THR A 384 -53.72 6.35 -37.82
CA THR A 384 -54.13 6.27 -39.23
C THR A 384 -55.34 7.14 -39.52
N ALA A 385 -56.20 7.38 -38.53
CA ALA A 385 -57.28 8.35 -38.61
C ALA A 385 -56.76 9.79 -38.78
N THR A 386 -55.72 10.20 -38.04
CA THR A 386 -55.07 11.53 -38.22
C THR A 386 -54.40 11.66 -39.59
N LEU A 387 -53.82 10.57 -40.12
CA LEU A 387 -53.27 10.54 -41.47
C LEU A 387 -54.38 10.60 -42.54
N ALA A 388 -55.46 9.83 -42.38
CA ALA A 388 -56.62 9.85 -43.28
C ALA A 388 -57.35 11.21 -43.25
N GLU A 389 -57.48 11.85 -42.08
CA GLU A 389 -58.00 13.21 -41.93
C GLU A 389 -57.07 14.23 -42.62
N ALA A 390 -55.75 14.11 -42.47
CA ALA A 390 -54.79 14.98 -43.17
C ALA A 390 -54.84 14.79 -44.70
N LEU A 391 -54.97 13.56 -45.19
CA LEU A 391 -55.10 13.22 -46.60
C LEU A 391 -56.46 13.63 -47.18
N ALA A 392 -57.56 13.53 -46.43
CA ALA A 392 -58.90 13.97 -46.85
C ALA A 392 -59.01 15.51 -46.96
N ASN A 393 -58.07 16.26 -46.37
CA ASN A 393 -57.94 17.71 -46.62
C ASN A 393 -57.15 18.02 -47.91
N LEU A 394 -56.55 17.01 -48.56
CA LEU A 394 -55.73 17.13 -49.78
C LEU A 394 -56.38 16.43 -50.99
N TYR A 395 -57.17 15.38 -50.79
CA TYR A 395 -57.74 14.53 -51.85
C TYR A 395 -59.25 14.25 -51.61
N GLU A 396 -60.07 14.35 -52.67
CA GLU A 396 -61.55 14.36 -52.57
C GLU A 396 -62.22 12.98 -52.40
N ASP A 397 -61.52 11.87 -52.67
CA ASP A 397 -62.04 10.50 -52.54
C ASP A 397 -60.95 9.57 -51.96
N PRO A 398 -61.05 9.14 -50.69
CA PRO A 398 -59.96 8.46 -49.98
C PRO A 398 -59.92 6.94 -50.14
N ASP A 399 -60.82 6.30 -50.92
CA ASP A 399 -60.79 4.85 -51.18
C ASP A 399 -59.61 4.47 -52.12
N SER A 400 -58.38 4.64 -51.63
CA SER A 400 -57.13 4.49 -52.37
C SER A 400 -55.92 4.27 -51.45
N SER A 401 -54.74 4.11 -52.07
CA SER A 401 -53.47 3.74 -51.44
C SER A 401 -52.46 4.89 -51.53
N TYR A 402 -51.87 5.30 -50.40
CA TYR A 402 -50.97 6.48 -50.31
C TYR A 402 -49.63 6.13 -49.67
N THR A 403 -48.51 6.55 -50.26
CA THR A 403 -47.18 6.37 -49.65
C THR A 403 -46.80 7.56 -48.77
N ILE A 404 -46.45 7.28 -47.51
CA ILE A 404 -46.13 8.24 -46.46
C ILE A 404 -44.67 8.06 -46.04
N ASN A 405 -43.92 9.15 -45.98
CA ASN A 405 -42.54 9.18 -45.47
C ASN A 405 -42.51 9.79 -44.07
N VAL A 406 -41.65 9.25 -43.20
CA VAL A 406 -41.32 9.85 -41.90
C VAL A 406 -39.81 9.99 -41.79
N THR A 407 -39.35 11.21 -41.51
CA THR A 407 -37.92 11.51 -41.30
C THR A 407 -37.70 11.99 -39.86
N TYR A 408 -36.74 11.38 -39.16
CA TYR A 408 -36.35 11.71 -37.78
C TYR A 408 -35.01 12.46 -37.74
N TYR A 409 -34.98 13.55 -36.98
CA TYR A 409 -33.79 14.34 -36.68
C TYR A 409 -33.54 14.36 -35.18
N SER A 410 -32.36 13.91 -34.74
CA SER A 410 -31.86 14.11 -33.38
C SER A 410 -30.79 15.21 -33.36
N ASP A 411 -30.54 15.81 -32.19
CA ASP A 411 -29.59 16.92 -32.05
C ASP A 411 -28.10 16.48 -32.11
N CYS A 412 -27.82 15.17 -32.11
CA CYS A 412 -26.46 14.62 -31.92
C CYS A 412 -26.14 13.36 -32.77
N ALA A 413 -27.05 12.89 -33.62
CA ALA A 413 -26.83 11.75 -34.53
C ALA A 413 -27.23 12.08 -35.98
N ASN A 414 -26.93 11.17 -36.91
CA ASN A 414 -27.34 11.29 -38.31
C ASN A 414 -28.87 11.10 -38.45
N PRO A 415 -29.58 11.95 -39.22
CA PRO A 415 -31.00 11.77 -39.45
C PRO A 415 -31.29 10.54 -40.32
N SER A 416 -32.40 9.87 -40.04
CA SER A 416 -32.86 8.66 -40.74
C SER A 416 -34.31 8.83 -41.18
N SER A 417 -34.74 8.08 -42.19
CA SER A 417 -36.11 8.13 -42.72
C SER A 417 -36.62 6.76 -43.16
N THR A 418 -37.95 6.63 -43.16
CA THR A 418 -38.67 5.40 -43.50
C THR A 418 -39.95 5.72 -44.28
N GLU A 419 -40.47 4.76 -45.05
CA GLU A 419 -41.69 4.89 -45.85
C GLU A 419 -42.68 3.77 -45.56
N PHE A 420 -43.98 4.06 -45.62
CA PHE A 420 -45.05 3.07 -45.53
C PHE A 420 -46.27 3.46 -46.39
N THR A 421 -47.15 2.51 -46.68
CA THR A 421 -48.33 2.70 -47.55
C THR A 421 -49.66 2.62 -46.77
N LEU A 422 -50.60 3.53 -46.97
CA LEU A 422 -51.90 3.58 -46.28
C LEU A 422 -53.09 3.28 -47.23
N ASN A 423 -53.92 2.25 -46.96
CA ASN A 423 -55.08 1.83 -47.79
C ASN A 423 -56.43 1.91 -47.03
N ILE A 424 -57.61 1.88 -47.69
CA ILE A 424 -58.94 2.14 -47.06
C ILE A 424 -60.08 1.17 -47.56
N ILE A 425 -60.71 0.32 -46.68
CA ILE A 425 -61.54 -0.90 -47.05
C ILE A 425 -62.66 -1.33 -46.01
N LYS A 426 -63.50 -2.42 -46.19
CA LYS A 426 -64.64 -2.97 -45.32
C LYS A 426 -64.92 -4.54 -45.40
N GLN A 427 -65.50 -5.24 -44.37
CA GLN A 427 -65.29 -6.73 -44.08
C GLN A 427 -66.44 -7.71 -43.54
N ARG A 428 -66.23 -9.08 -43.42
CA ARG A 428 -67.22 -10.17 -42.98
C ARG A 428 -67.24 -10.72 -41.50
N ASN A 429 -66.83 -11.97 -41.13
CA ASN A 429 -66.99 -12.64 -39.77
C ASN A 429 -66.09 -13.91 -39.49
N THR A 430 -65.74 -14.31 -38.22
CA THR A 430 -64.94 -15.56 -37.85
C THR A 430 -65.12 -16.16 -36.40
N SER A 431 -64.47 -17.31 -36.09
CA SER A 431 -64.32 -17.96 -34.75
C SER A 431 -63.00 -18.77 -34.56
N ILE A 432 -62.56 -19.11 -33.33
CA ILE A 432 -61.23 -19.73 -33.02
C ILE A 432 -61.30 -20.98 -32.10
N THR A 433 -60.43 -22.00 -32.32
CA THR A 433 -60.24 -23.23 -31.52
C THR A 433 -58.73 -23.60 -31.32
N TYR A 434 -58.39 -24.50 -30.38
CA TYR A 434 -56.98 -24.84 -30.05
C TYR A 434 -56.74 -26.22 -29.39
N ASP A 435 -55.49 -26.70 -29.43
CA ASP A 435 -54.95 -27.89 -28.74
C ASP A 435 -53.53 -27.62 -28.18
N ILE A 436 -53.16 -28.18 -27.01
CA ILE A 436 -51.80 -28.03 -26.44
C ILE A 436 -50.96 -29.28 -26.76
N LEU A 437 -49.77 -29.12 -27.34
CA LEU A 437 -48.93 -30.20 -27.85
C LEU A 437 -47.66 -30.47 -27.02
N ASN A 438 -47.09 -29.44 -26.39
CA ASN A 438 -45.99 -29.59 -25.41
C ASN A 438 -45.94 -28.37 -24.47
N ASN A 439 -45.45 -28.56 -23.25
CA ASN A 439 -45.48 -27.54 -22.19
C ASN A 439 -44.30 -27.63 -21.21
N THR A 440 -43.11 -28.04 -21.67
CA THR A 440 -41.89 -27.97 -20.85
C THR A 440 -41.18 -26.62 -21.03
N GLU A 441 -40.42 -26.20 -20.02
CA GLU A 441 -39.60 -24.99 -20.01
C GLU A 441 -38.78 -24.87 -21.31
N LYS A 442 -38.81 -23.69 -21.93
CA LYS A 442 -38.20 -23.40 -23.24
C LYS A 442 -38.64 -24.29 -24.42
N ASN A 443 -39.78 -24.98 -24.38
CA ASN A 443 -40.24 -25.85 -25.46
C ASN A 443 -41.78 -25.97 -25.54
N VAL A 444 -42.49 -24.85 -25.34
CA VAL A 444 -43.97 -24.82 -25.38
C VAL A 444 -44.47 -24.89 -26.82
N LYS A 445 -45.51 -25.68 -27.07
CA LYS A 445 -46.13 -25.86 -28.40
C LYS A 445 -47.65 -25.96 -28.29
N ILE A 446 -48.37 -25.13 -29.03
CA ILE A 446 -49.85 -25.07 -29.03
C ILE A 446 -50.31 -24.97 -30.49
N ASN A 447 -51.27 -25.80 -30.90
CA ASN A 447 -51.91 -25.72 -32.20
C ASN A 447 -53.19 -24.87 -32.10
N ILE A 448 -53.36 -23.90 -33.00
CA ILE A 448 -54.47 -22.95 -32.99
C ILE A 448 -55.12 -22.93 -34.37
N THR A 449 -56.45 -22.83 -34.46
CA THR A 449 -57.18 -22.83 -35.73
C THR A 449 -58.28 -21.78 -35.75
N VAL A 450 -58.33 -20.97 -36.82
CA VAL A 450 -59.41 -20.00 -37.07
C VAL A 450 -60.37 -20.60 -38.09
N THR A 451 -61.67 -20.29 -37.97
CA THR A 451 -62.76 -20.84 -38.77
C THR A 451 -63.70 -19.73 -39.24
N ASP A 452 -64.20 -19.83 -40.48
CA ASP A 452 -65.32 -19.00 -40.93
C ASP A 452 -66.60 -19.54 -40.27
N THR A 453 -67.26 -18.71 -39.46
CA THR A 453 -68.52 -19.07 -38.77
C THR A 453 -69.67 -19.45 -39.72
N THR A 454 -69.61 -18.97 -40.96
CA THR A 454 -70.65 -19.13 -41.99
C THR A 454 -70.49 -20.46 -42.73
N TYR A 455 -69.25 -20.82 -43.07
CA TYR A 455 -68.93 -22.01 -43.88
C TYR A 455 -68.32 -23.17 -43.07
N GLN A 456 -68.01 -22.99 -41.78
CA GLN A 456 -67.43 -23.97 -40.87
C GLN A 456 -66.12 -24.60 -41.35
N SER A 457 -65.41 -23.91 -42.25
CA SER A 457 -64.11 -24.30 -42.78
C SER A 457 -62.97 -23.59 -42.06
N PRO A 458 -61.83 -24.26 -41.79
CA PRO A 458 -60.66 -23.60 -41.26
C PRO A 458 -60.09 -22.59 -42.27
N ILE A 459 -59.77 -21.39 -41.79
CA ILE A 459 -59.17 -20.32 -42.59
C ILE A 459 -57.65 -20.56 -42.59
N ALA A 460 -57.15 -21.17 -43.66
CA ALA A 460 -55.74 -21.48 -43.81
C ALA A 460 -54.89 -20.21 -43.75
N ASN A 461 -53.79 -20.24 -43.00
CA ASN A 461 -52.88 -19.11 -42.78
C ASN A 461 -53.53 -17.83 -42.21
N ALA A 462 -54.72 -17.93 -41.60
CA ALA A 462 -55.34 -16.81 -40.88
C ALA A 462 -54.34 -16.15 -39.90
N PRO A 463 -54.07 -14.83 -39.98
CA PRO A 463 -53.19 -14.14 -39.05
C PRO A 463 -53.82 -14.07 -37.65
N ILE A 464 -53.01 -14.32 -36.63
CA ILE A 464 -53.44 -14.41 -35.24
C ILE A 464 -52.45 -13.61 -34.38
N GLU A 465 -52.94 -12.58 -33.70
CA GLU A 465 -52.23 -11.96 -32.59
C GLU A 465 -52.40 -12.84 -31.34
N VAL A 466 -51.30 -13.29 -30.74
CA VAL A 466 -51.33 -13.98 -29.45
C VAL A 466 -50.71 -13.07 -28.41
N THR A 467 -51.50 -12.68 -27.41
CA THR A 467 -51.11 -11.74 -26.34
C THR A 467 -51.19 -12.39 -24.96
N GLY A 468 -50.48 -11.81 -23.98
CA GLY A 468 -50.42 -12.31 -22.62
C GLY A 468 -49.07 -12.93 -22.30
N ALA A 469 -49.06 -14.19 -21.85
CA ALA A 469 -47.83 -14.90 -21.46
C ALA A 469 -46.86 -15.17 -22.63
N ILE A 470 -47.43 -15.47 -23.80
CA ILE A 470 -46.75 -15.43 -25.10
C ILE A 470 -47.25 -14.15 -25.76
N ASN A 471 -46.34 -13.32 -26.27
CA ASN A 471 -46.69 -12.14 -27.04
C ASN A 471 -46.03 -12.23 -28.42
N THR A 472 -46.69 -12.92 -29.35
CA THR A 472 -46.15 -13.13 -30.69
C THR A 472 -47.27 -13.40 -31.69
N ASN A 473 -47.08 -12.97 -32.93
CA ASN A 473 -48.05 -13.21 -33.98
C ASN A 473 -47.75 -14.56 -34.64
N THR A 474 -48.81 -15.31 -34.91
CA THR A 474 -48.72 -16.60 -35.60
C THR A 474 -49.80 -16.67 -36.66
N THR A 475 -49.86 -17.78 -37.40
CA THR A 475 -51.03 -18.09 -38.23
C THR A 475 -51.73 -19.32 -37.68
N SER A 476 -52.95 -19.59 -38.15
CA SER A 476 -53.64 -20.86 -37.91
C SER A 476 -52.71 -22.06 -38.17
N GLY A 477 -52.19 -22.68 -37.10
CA GLY A 477 -51.07 -23.62 -37.10
C GLY A 477 -50.44 -23.78 -35.70
N VAL A 478 -49.20 -24.28 -35.64
CA VAL A 478 -48.49 -24.57 -34.39
C VAL A 478 -47.64 -23.39 -33.92
N LEU A 479 -48.15 -22.66 -32.93
CA LEU A 479 -47.42 -21.72 -32.10
C LEU A 479 -46.33 -22.46 -31.30
N LYS A 480 -45.13 -21.86 -31.21
CA LYS A 480 -44.01 -22.37 -30.41
C LYS A 480 -43.38 -21.23 -29.63
N ASP A 481 -43.06 -21.47 -28.36
CA ASP A 481 -42.33 -20.50 -27.53
C ASP A 481 -41.25 -21.23 -26.71
N ASN A 482 -40.01 -20.74 -26.86
CA ASN A 482 -38.83 -21.29 -26.20
C ASN A 482 -38.27 -20.37 -25.09
N THR A 483 -39.06 -19.37 -24.66
CA THR A 483 -38.68 -18.36 -23.66
C THR A 483 -39.46 -18.48 -22.36
N ILE A 484 -40.64 -19.11 -22.38
CA ILE A 484 -41.48 -19.29 -21.19
C ILE A 484 -40.78 -20.16 -20.15
N THR A 485 -40.74 -19.65 -18.92
CA THR A 485 -40.27 -20.30 -17.71
C THR A 485 -41.36 -21.20 -17.09
N PRO A 486 -41.07 -21.94 -16.00
CA PRO A 486 -42.07 -22.78 -15.34
C PRO A 486 -43.12 -21.95 -14.58
N GLY A 487 -44.41 -22.28 -14.71
CA GLY A 487 -45.51 -21.52 -14.10
C GLY A 487 -46.88 -21.76 -14.73
N ASN A 488 -47.90 -21.05 -14.25
CA ASN A 488 -49.24 -21.04 -14.85
C ASN A 488 -49.38 -19.83 -15.77
N TYR A 489 -49.83 -20.05 -17.00
CA TYR A 489 -49.87 -19.06 -18.06
C TYR A 489 -51.24 -18.96 -18.72
N LYS A 490 -51.53 -17.73 -19.17
CA LYS A 490 -52.73 -17.38 -19.89
C LYS A 490 -52.31 -16.62 -21.14
N ILE A 491 -52.84 -17.02 -22.29
CA ILE A 491 -52.73 -16.27 -23.54
C ILE A 491 -54.12 -15.99 -24.08
N ASN A 492 -54.31 -14.81 -24.63
CA ASN A 492 -55.47 -14.47 -25.41
C ASN A 492 -55.06 -14.58 -26.88
N VAL A 493 -55.97 -15.09 -27.69
CA VAL A 493 -55.74 -15.41 -29.09
C VAL A 493 -56.77 -14.59 -29.87
N TYR A 494 -56.30 -13.64 -30.65
CA TYR A 494 -57.12 -12.71 -31.42
C TYR A 494 -56.85 -12.93 -32.90
N TYR A 495 -57.92 -13.16 -33.67
CA TYR A 495 -57.86 -13.09 -35.11
C TYR A 495 -58.27 -11.67 -35.49
N ASP A 496 -57.37 -10.95 -36.15
CA ASP A 496 -57.61 -9.58 -36.63
C ASP A 496 -58.71 -9.52 -37.69
N ASP A 497 -59.34 -8.36 -37.81
CA ASP A 497 -60.34 -8.12 -38.83
C ASP A 497 -59.63 -7.89 -40.19
N THR A 498 -59.83 -8.79 -41.14
CA THR A 498 -59.23 -8.73 -42.48
C THR A 498 -60.24 -8.25 -43.51
N ASN A 499 -59.81 -7.66 -44.63
CA ASN A 499 -60.66 -7.20 -45.75
C ASN A 499 -61.86 -8.10 -46.08
N GLU A 500 -61.73 -9.41 -45.90
CA GLU A 500 -62.79 -10.36 -46.13
C GLU A 500 -63.51 -10.86 -44.86
N TYR A 501 -62.97 -10.74 -43.64
CA TYR A 501 -63.55 -11.30 -42.41
C TYR A 501 -63.32 -10.50 -41.11
N LYS A 502 -64.37 -10.15 -40.37
CA LYS A 502 -64.27 -9.52 -39.04
C LYS A 502 -63.58 -10.41 -38.00
N ALA A 503 -62.95 -9.73 -37.05
CA ALA A 503 -62.23 -10.29 -35.93
C ALA A 503 -63.03 -11.26 -35.05
N SER A 504 -62.30 -12.14 -34.37
CA SER A 504 -62.81 -13.00 -33.30
C SER A 504 -61.72 -13.28 -32.26
N ASN A 505 -62.09 -13.76 -31.08
CA ASN A 505 -61.11 -14.02 -30.02
C ASN A 505 -61.44 -15.26 -29.17
N ALA A 506 -60.39 -15.81 -28.58
CA ALA A 506 -60.45 -16.91 -27.62
C ALA A 506 -59.39 -16.72 -26.51
N THR A 507 -59.52 -17.47 -25.42
CA THR A 507 -58.58 -17.46 -24.29
C THR A 507 -58.10 -18.88 -24.01
N ILE A 508 -56.79 -19.06 -23.89
CA ILE A 508 -56.13 -20.33 -23.57
C ILE A 508 -55.44 -20.20 -22.22
N VAL A 509 -55.54 -21.25 -21.39
CA VAL A 509 -54.86 -21.35 -20.09
C VAL A 509 -54.10 -22.67 -20.04
N PHE A 510 -52.82 -22.63 -19.67
CA PHE A 510 -51.94 -23.81 -19.59
C PHE A 510 -50.85 -23.63 -18.53
N ALA A 511 -50.23 -24.73 -18.10
CA ALA A 511 -49.11 -24.71 -17.16
C ALA A 511 -47.83 -25.20 -17.85
N VAL A 512 -46.68 -24.61 -17.53
CA VAL A 512 -45.35 -24.99 -18.02
C VAL A 512 -44.54 -25.61 -16.89
N GLU A 513 -43.93 -26.77 -17.15
CA GLU A 513 -43.12 -27.51 -16.17
C GLU A 513 -41.61 -27.39 -16.44
N ILE A 514 -40.78 -27.48 -15.39
CA ILE A 514 -39.31 -27.46 -15.50
C ILE A 514 -38.81 -28.62 -16.38
N ASP A 515 -37.91 -28.33 -17.33
CA ASP A 515 -37.07 -29.35 -17.95
C ASP A 515 -36.02 -29.83 -16.94
N LYS A 516 -36.32 -30.97 -16.31
CA LYS A 516 -35.48 -31.54 -15.24
C LYS A 516 -34.17 -32.10 -15.78
N ASP A 517 -34.14 -32.52 -17.04
CA ASP A 517 -33.00 -33.23 -17.63
C ASP A 517 -31.89 -32.24 -18.01
N GLU A 518 -32.22 -31.08 -18.60
CA GLU A 518 -31.25 -29.99 -18.81
C GLU A 518 -30.63 -29.54 -17.48
N LYS A 519 -31.45 -29.44 -16.43
CA LYS A 519 -30.98 -28.93 -15.13
C LYS A 519 -30.07 -29.91 -14.39
N ILE A 520 -30.37 -31.21 -14.45
CA ILE A 520 -29.53 -32.27 -13.86
C ILE A 520 -28.15 -32.27 -14.54
N ALA A 521 -28.10 -32.23 -15.88
CA ALA A 521 -26.84 -32.22 -16.63
C ALA A 521 -25.93 -31.01 -16.27
N GLN A 522 -26.52 -29.83 -16.03
CA GLN A 522 -25.78 -28.65 -15.58
C GLN A 522 -25.16 -28.85 -14.19
N LEU A 523 -25.91 -29.42 -13.25
CA LEU A 523 -25.46 -29.66 -11.87
C LEU A 523 -24.39 -30.76 -11.80
N GLU A 524 -24.50 -31.82 -12.60
CA GLU A 524 -23.47 -32.87 -12.71
C GLU A 524 -22.13 -32.30 -13.20
N LYS A 525 -22.15 -31.42 -14.21
CA LYS A 525 -20.95 -30.73 -14.70
C LYS A 525 -20.29 -29.88 -13.61
N GLN A 526 -21.08 -29.14 -12.82
CA GLN A 526 -20.58 -28.33 -11.71
C GLN A 526 -20.00 -29.20 -10.58
N ASN A 527 -20.68 -30.28 -10.18
CA ASN A 527 -20.19 -31.22 -9.17
C ASN A 527 -18.87 -31.89 -9.58
N LYS A 528 -18.70 -32.23 -10.87
CA LYS A 528 -17.43 -32.78 -11.38
C LYS A 528 -16.28 -31.77 -11.23
N GLN A 529 -16.47 -30.52 -11.65
CA GLN A 529 -15.48 -29.46 -11.52
C GLN A 529 -15.10 -29.21 -10.04
N LEU A 530 -16.09 -29.20 -9.14
CA LEU A 530 -15.86 -29.00 -7.71
C LEU A 530 -15.08 -30.17 -7.09
N THR A 531 -15.33 -31.40 -7.55
CA THR A 531 -14.61 -32.62 -7.12
C THR A 531 -13.14 -32.59 -7.56
N GLU A 532 -12.86 -32.14 -8.80
CA GLU A 532 -11.51 -31.98 -9.32
C GLU A 532 -10.73 -30.90 -8.54
N GLN A 533 -11.36 -29.77 -8.21
CA GLN A 533 -10.78 -28.72 -7.35
C GLN A 533 -10.47 -29.24 -5.94
N LEU A 534 -11.40 -29.97 -5.32
CA LEU A 534 -11.21 -30.58 -4.00
C LEU A 534 -10.05 -31.60 -4.00
N ALA A 535 -9.90 -32.40 -5.06
CA ALA A 535 -8.79 -33.32 -5.21
C ALA A 535 -7.43 -32.60 -5.32
N LYS A 536 -7.38 -31.45 -6.02
CA LYS A 536 -6.18 -30.60 -6.11
C LYS A 536 -5.82 -30.00 -4.75
N ALA A 537 -6.78 -29.38 -4.06
CA ALA A 537 -6.58 -28.78 -2.75
C ALA A 537 -6.07 -29.80 -1.71
N ASN A 538 -6.62 -31.01 -1.69
CA ASN A 538 -6.16 -32.09 -0.80
C ASN A 538 -4.70 -32.52 -1.07
N LYS A 539 -4.24 -32.47 -2.33
CA LYS A 539 -2.84 -32.75 -2.69
C LYS A 539 -1.90 -31.63 -2.23
N GLU A 540 -2.34 -30.38 -2.33
CA GLU A 540 -1.60 -29.19 -1.84
C GLU A 540 -1.49 -29.23 -0.30
N ILE A 541 -2.59 -29.50 0.42
CA ILE A 541 -2.61 -29.69 1.89
C ILE A 541 -1.65 -30.80 2.33
N LYS A 542 -1.61 -31.94 1.63
CA LYS A 542 -0.65 -33.02 1.95
C LYS A 542 0.80 -32.54 1.82
N THR A 543 1.11 -31.81 0.74
CA THR A 543 2.45 -31.28 0.46
C THR A 543 2.89 -30.25 1.51
N LEU A 544 1.97 -29.39 1.96
CA LEU A 544 2.20 -28.46 3.06
C LEU A 544 2.46 -29.17 4.39
N ASN A 545 1.68 -30.22 4.71
CA ASN A 545 1.88 -31.02 5.92
C ASN A 545 3.24 -31.75 5.95
N ASP A 546 3.66 -32.34 4.83
CA ASP A 546 4.98 -32.96 4.70
C ASP A 546 6.11 -31.91 4.84
N THR A 547 5.91 -30.71 4.32
CA THR A 547 6.86 -29.57 4.46
C THR A 547 6.96 -29.09 5.90
N ASN A 548 5.84 -28.87 6.59
CA ASN A 548 5.80 -28.50 8.01
C ASN A 548 6.50 -29.53 8.90
N LYS A 549 6.35 -30.83 8.60
CA LYS A 549 7.06 -31.90 9.30
C LYS A 549 8.58 -31.81 9.12
N GLN A 550 9.06 -31.47 7.92
CA GLN A 550 10.49 -31.25 7.67
C GLN A 550 11.02 -30.01 8.39
N LEU A 551 10.25 -28.91 8.42
CA LEU A 551 10.62 -27.69 9.13
C LEU A 551 10.72 -27.91 10.65
N ASN A 552 9.76 -28.60 11.26
CA ASN A 552 9.80 -28.95 12.68
C ASN A 552 11.05 -29.79 13.03
N ASN A 553 11.39 -30.79 12.21
CA ASN A 553 12.62 -31.58 12.40
C ASN A 553 13.91 -30.72 12.32
N LYS A 554 13.94 -29.71 11.45
CA LYS A 554 15.07 -28.75 11.36
C LYS A 554 15.13 -27.85 12.59
N LEU A 555 13.98 -27.36 13.07
CA LEU A 555 13.86 -26.53 14.26
C LEU A 555 14.33 -27.29 15.52
N ASP A 556 13.94 -28.55 15.69
CA ASP A 556 14.38 -29.40 16.81
C ASP A 556 15.91 -29.61 16.81
N LYS A 557 16.51 -29.80 15.64
CA LYS A 557 17.97 -29.88 15.49
C LYS A 557 18.67 -28.58 15.90
N ALA A 558 18.20 -27.44 15.39
CA ALA A 558 18.75 -26.12 15.73
C ALA A 558 18.60 -25.80 17.23
N ASN A 559 17.46 -26.16 17.84
CA ASN A 559 17.23 -26.00 19.28
C ASN A 559 18.20 -26.85 20.12
N LYS A 560 18.53 -28.07 19.68
CA LYS A 560 19.54 -28.90 20.33
C LYS A 560 20.94 -28.29 20.22
N GLU A 561 21.33 -27.83 19.04
CA GLU A 561 22.62 -27.17 18.79
C GLU A 561 22.77 -25.89 19.64
N ASN A 562 21.72 -25.05 19.71
CA ASN A 562 21.69 -23.88 20.59
C ASN A 562 21.83 -24.23 22.08
N LYS A 563 21.29 -25.37 22.52
CA LYS A 563 21.45 -25.83 23.92
C LYS A 563 22.90 -26.26 24.21
N GLU A 564 23.54 -26.93 23.27
CA GLU A 564 24.96 -27.33 23.37
C GLU A 564 25.90 -26.12 23.33
N LEU A 565 25.61 -25.13 22.48
CA LEU A 565 26.34 -23.86 22.42
C LEU A 565 26.19 -23.07 23.74
N ASN A 566 24.97 -22.94 24.28
CA ASN A 566 24.73 -22.28 25.55
C ASN A 566 25.46 -22.95 26.73
N ASN A 567 25.54 -24.28 26.75
CA ASN A 567 26.34 -25.00 27.75
C ASN A 567 27.84 -24.68 27.62
N THR A 568 28.34 -24.56 26.38
CA THR A 568 29.73 -24.21 26.08
C THR A 568 30.05 -22.79 26.53
N VAL A 569 29.20 -21.81 26.19
CA VAL A 569 29.32 -20.41 26.64
C VAL A 569 29.35 -20.33 28.16
N ASN A 570 28.41 -20.99 28.85
CA ASN A 570 28.36 -21.02 30.32
C ASN A 570 29.64 -21.61 30.95
N ASN A 571 30.27 -22.59 30.30
CA ASN A 571 31.54 -23.15 30.77
C ASN A 571 32.71 -22.17 30.57
N LEU A 572 32.80 -21.53 29.40
CA LEU A 572 33.79 -20.50 29.10
C LEU A 572 33.67 -19.29 30.05
N THR A 573 32.45 -18.86 30.39
CA THR A 573 32.22 -17.81 31.39
C THR A 573 32.74 -18.20 32.78
N LYS A 574 32.59 -19.47 33.19
CA LYS A 574 33.17 -19.96 34.46
C LYS A 574 34.70 -19.93 34.43
N GLN A 575 35.32 -20.37 33.32
CA GLN A 575 36.77 -20.33 33.15
C GLN A 575 37.32 -18.90 33.18
N LEU A 576 36.69 -17.97 32.46
CA LEU A 576 37.05 -16.55 32.44
C LEU A 576 36.96 -15.93 33.85
N ASN A 577 35.91 -16.24 34.60
CA ASN A 577 35.76 -15.77 35.99
C ASN A 577 36.82 -16.33 36.94
N THR A 578 37.32 -17.55 36.70
CA THR A 578 38.45 -18.13 37.47
C THR A 578 39.75 -17.41 37.13
N ALA A 579 40.07 -17.25 35.83
CA ALA A 579 41.26 -16.53 35.38
C ALA A 579 41.30 -15.07 35.91
N ASN A 580 40.16 -14.38 35.92
CA ASN A 580 40.05 -13.03 36.47
C ASN A 580 40.37 -12.97 37.99
N LYS A 581 40.01 -14.00 38.77
CA LYS A 581 40.37 -14.10 40.20
C LYS A 581 41.86 -14.35 40.39
N GLU A 582 42.48 -15.18 39.55
CA GLU A 582 43.92 -15.43 39.56
C GLU A 582 44.70 -14.15 39.23
N ILE A 583 44.29 -13.41 38.19
CA ILE A 583 44.86 -12.10 37.84
C ILE A 583 44.77 -11.10 39.00
N ALA A 584 43.65 -11.07 39.73
CA ALA A 584 43.50 -10.20 40.91
C ALA A 584 44.47 -10.59 42.05
N THR A 585 44.63 -11.89 42.32
CA THR A 585 45.61 -12.40 43.28
C THR A 585 47.03 -12.05 42.88
N LEU A 586 47.41 -12.25 41.61
CA LEU A 586 48.73 -11.91 41.09
C LEU A 586 49.04 -10.41 41.19
N LYS A 587 48.06 -9.54 40.90
CA LYS A 587 48.20 -8.08 41.10
C LYS A 587 48.51 -7.72 42.55
N ASN A 588 47.82 -8.34 43.51
CA ASN A 588 48.07 -8.12 44.94
C ASN A 588 49.45 -8.62 45.38
N THR A 589 49.86 -9.80 44.91
CA THR A 589 51.22 -10.34 45.15
C THR A 589 52.29 -9.40 44.60
N ASN A 590 52.13 -8.89 43.36
CA ASN A 590 53.09 -7.99 42.75
C ASN A 590 53.20 -6.64 43.49
N LYS A 591 52.06 -6.09 43.95
CA LYS A 591 52.05 -4.90 44.82
C LYS A 591 52.82 -5.13 46.13
N ASN A 592 52.66 -6.31 46.75
CA ASN A 592 53.40 -6.66 47.97
C ASN A 592 54.90 -6.85 47.73
N LEU A 593 55.30 -7.37 46.56
CA LEU A 593 56.71 -7.47 46.17
C LEU A 593 57.34 -6.09 45.96
N ASN A 594 56.66 -5.17 45.27
CA ASN A 594 57.14 -3.80 45.09
C ASN A 594 57.33 -3.08 46.45
N ASN A 595 56.38 -3.21 47.38
CA ASN A 595 56.52 -2.64 48.73
C ASN A 595 57.75 -3.20 49.48
N LYS A 596 58.10 -4.48 49.29
CA LYS A 596 59.31 -5.08 49.88
C LYS A 596 60.58 -4.54 49.21
N LEU A 597 60.57 -4.40 47.89
CA LEU A 597 61.68 -3.83 47.12
C LEU A 597 61.97 -2.39 47.54
N ASP A 598 60.94 -1.56 47.71
CA ASP A 598 61.07 -0.18 48.21
C ASP A 598 61.67 -0.11 49.62
N LYS A 599 61.35 -1.07 50.50
CA LYS A 599 61.95 -1.16 51.82
C LYS A 599 63.44 -1.52 51.73
N ALA A 600 63.79 -2.53 50.93
CA ALA A 600 65.19 -2.93 50.72
C ALA A 600 66.02 -1.78 50.11
N ASN A 601 65.47 -1.05 49.14
CA ASN A 601 66.13 0.12 48.53
C ASN A 601 66.41 1.24 49.55
N LYS A 602 65.50 1.46 50.52
CA LYS A 602 65.72 2.41 51.63
C LYS A 602 66.81 1.92 52.59
N GLU A 603 66.85 0.63 52.90
CA GLU A 603 67.89 0.01 53.75
C GLU A 603 69.28 0.11 53.09
N ILE A 604 69.38 -0.19 51.79
CA ILE A 604 70.62 -0.02 50.99
C ILE A 604 71.08 1.44 51.00
N LYS A 605 70.16 2.41 50.83
CA LYS A 605 70.51 3.84 50.88
C LYS A 605 71.07 4.25 52.25
N THR A 606 70.51 3.74 53.34
CA THR A 606 71.04 3.97 54.70
C THR A 606 72.42 3.35 54.87
N LEU A 607 72.62 2.11 54.41
CA LEU A 607 73.91 1.43 54.49
C LEU A 607 75.00 2.18 53.70
N ASN A 608 74.68 2.66 52.49
CA ASN A 608 75.60 3.47 51.68
C ASN A 608 75.99 4.78 52.38
N ASN A 609 75.06 5.44 53.09
CA ASN A 609 75.38 6.62 53.89
C ASN A 609 76.35 6.27 55.05
N THR A 610 76.14 5.13 55.73
CA THR A 610 77.03 4.65 56.79
C THR A 610 78.43 4.33 56.24
N VAL A 611 78.53 3.64 55.09
CA VAL A 611 79.81 3.37 54.42
C VAL A 611 80.53 4.68 54.10
N ASN A 612 79.85 5.62 53.44
CA ASN A 612 80.42 6.94 53.11
C ASN A 612 80.90 7.73 54.35
N TYR A 613 80.22 7.57 55.49
CA TYR A 613 80.67 8.17 56.76
C TYR A 613 81.93 7.48 57.30
N LEU A 614 81.96 6.14 57.31
CA LEU A 614 83.12 5.37 57.77
C LEU A 614 84.35 5.59 56.89
N THR A 615 84.20 5.71 55.57
CA THR A 615 85.29 6.09 54.65
C THR A 615 85.92 7.42 55.04
N LYS A 616 85.11 8.44 55.36
CA LYS A 616 85.61 9.75 55.82
C LYS A 616 86.32 9.69 57.18
N GLN A 617 85.89 8.82 58.08
CA GLN A 617 86.59 8.57 59.34
C GLN A 617 87.95 7.90 59.08
N LEU A 618 88.01 6.92 58.17
CA LEU A 618 89.24 6.24 57.77
C LEU A 618 90.24 7.21 57.12
N ASP A 619 89.78 8.06 56.19
CA ASP A 619 90.58 9.14 55.57
C ASP A 619 91.15 10.13 56.61
N THR A 620 90.44 10.32 57.72
CA THR A 620 90.87 11.21 58.81
C THR A 620 91.92 10.52 59.68
N ALA A 621 91.69 9.26 60.05
CA ALA A 621 92.66 8.45 60.79
C ALA A 621 93.98 8.27 60.01
N ASP A 622 93.94 8.01 58.70
CA ASP A 622 95.13 7.91 57.84
C ASP A 622 95.93 9.22 57.81
N LYS A 623 95.27 10.38 57.77
CA LYS A 623 95.94 11.69 57.90
C LYS A 623 96.60 11.89 59.27
N GLU A 624 96.00 11.40 60.34
CA GLU A 624 96.60 11.45 61.68
C GLU A 624 97.78 10.49 61.83
N ILE A 625 97.68 9.27 61.32
CA ILE A 625 98.80 8.32 61.25
C ILE A 625 99.97 8.93 60.46
N LYS A 626 99.71 9.56 59.31
CA LYS A 626 100.74 10.28 58.54
C LYS A 626 101.39 11.42 59.32
N LYS A 627 100.63 12.19 60.10
CA LYS A 627 101.20 13.19 61.03
C LYS A 627 102.07 12.53 62.11
N LEU A 628 101.60 11.45 62.72
CA LEU A 628 102.32 10.75 63.79
C LEU A 628 103.64 10.15 63.28
N ASN A 629 103.64 9.53 62.10
CA ASN A 629 104.85 9.05 61.43
C ASN A 629 105.85 10.18 61.19
N ASN A 630 105.41 11.34 60.68
CA ASN A 630 106.27 12.52 60.53
C ASN A 630 106.85 13.03 61.88
N TYR A 631 106.14 12.86 63.00
CA TYR A 631 106.67 13.16 64.34
C TYR A 631 107.70 12.12 64.80
N ILE A 632 107.46 10.84 64.55
CA ILE A 632 108.40 9.74 64.84
C ILE A 632 109.70 9.94 64.04
N ASP A 633 109.62 10.24 62.75
CA ASP A 633 110.79 10.53 61.91
C ASP A 633 111.58 11.75 62.41
N LYS A 634 110.91 12.80 62.92
CA LYS A 634 111.57 13.95 63.55
C LYS A 634 112.24 13.61 64.88
N LEU A 635 111.63 12.75 65.70
CA LEU A 635 112.22 12.25 66.95
C LEU A 635 113.48 11.43 66.67
N LEU A 636 113.39 10.47 65.74
CA LEU A 636 114.52 9.65 65.31
C LEU A 636 115.70 10.49 64.79
N ASN A 637 115.43 11.60 64.09
CA ASN A 637 116.47 12.52 63.59
C ASN A 637 117.03 13.47 64.66
N THR A 638 116.30 13.77 65.75
CA THR A 638 116.79 14.68 66.81
C THR A 638 117.55 13.95 67.91
N THR A 639 117.26 12.66 68.16
CA THR A 639 118.07 11.82 69.03
C THR A 639 119.30 11.28 68.29
N LYS A 640 120.50 11.81 68.57
CA LYS A 640 121.77 11.11 68.30
C LYS A 640 121.92 9.90 69.25
N LEU A 641 121.03 8.91 69.15
CA LEU A 641 121.10 7.67 69.93
C LEU A 641 121.77 6.58 69.11
N ASN A 642 123.05 6.38 69.40
CA ASN A 642 123.87 5.37 68.76
C ASN A 642 123.76 4.03 69.51
N THR A 643 122.72 3.22 69.25
CA THR A 643 122.74 1.73 69.41
C THR A 643 121.48 1.03 68.85
N THR A 644 121.65 0.39 67.70
CA THR A 644 121.14 -0.94 67.32
C THR A 644 119.83 -1.47 67.94
N ILE A 645 118.68 -1.21 67.29
CA ILE A 645 117.58 -2.20 67.16
C ILE A 645 117.14 -2.24 65.69
N THR A 646 117.11 -3.44 65.11
CA THR A 646 116.90 -3.63 63.67
C THR A 646 115.46 -3.34 63.25
N VAL A 647 115.32 -2.41 62.30
CA VAL A 647 114.09 -1.78 61.74
C VAL A 647 113.04 -2.75 61.16
N ASN A 648 113.28 -4.06 61.17
CA ASN A 648 112.47 -5.05 60.44
C ASN A 648 111.15 -5.45 61.12
N GLN A 649 110.97 -5.25 62.44
CA GLN A 649 109.72 -5.59 63.13
C GLN A 649 108.61 -4.53 63.04
N ILE A 650 108.91 -3.30 62.61
CA ILE A 650 107.91 -2.23 62.46
C ILE A 650 107.34 -2.18 61.02
N LYS A 651 108.15 -2.57 60.01
CA LYS A 651 107.68 -2.62 58.61
C LYS A 651 106.62 -3.70 58.34
N SER A 652 106.60 -4.81 59.09
CA SER A 652 105.61 -5.88 58.88
C SER A 652 104.20 -5.51 59.34
N THR A 653 104.06 -4.61 60.33
CA THR A 653 102.76 -4.29 60.95
C THR A 653 101.98 -3.22 60.18
N VAL A 654 102.64 -2.48 59.28
CA VAL A 654 102.03 -1.41 58.47
C VAL A 654 101.66 -1.90 57.06
N GLY A 655 102.28 -2.97 56.57
CA GLY A 655 102.08 -3.48 55.20
C GLY A 655 100.74 -4.21 54.95
N SER A 656 100.00 -4.57 55.99
CA SER A 656 98.77 -5.40 55.89
C SER A 656 97.46 -4.61 56.08
N VAL A 657 97.52 -3.26 56.07
CA VAL A 657 96.35 -2.38 56.26
C VAL A 657 95.87 -1.74 54.93
N VAL A 658 96.45 -2.13 53.79
CA VAL A 658 96.02 -1.67 52.46
C VAL A 658 95.65 -2.86 51.57
N THR A 659 94.50 -3.46 51.89
CA THR A 659 93.70 -4.26 50.95
C THR A 659 92.23 -4.19 51.36
N LEU A 660 91.52 -3.24 50.76
CA LEU A 660 90.06 -3.12 50.73
C LEU A 660 89.66 -2.61 49.34
#